data_AF-A0A923I407-F1
#
_entry.id   AF-A0A923I407-F1
#
_cell.length_a   1.000
_cell.length_b   1.000
_cell.length_c   1.000
_cell.angle_alpha   90.00
_cell.angle_beta   90.00
_cell.angle_gamma   90.00
#
_symmetry.space_group_name_H-M   'P 1'
#
loop_
_entity.id
_entity.type
_entity.pdbx_description
1 polymer ?
#
loop_
_entity_poly.entity_id
_entity_poly.type
_entity_poly.pdbx_seq_one_letter_code
_entity_poly.pdbx_strand_id
1 'polypeptide(L)'
;MAGRKQHYIPQSVQRAFEARRTGLKTQVYVYPKGRAPYLTSTEGAAAERDFYSTPQPNSKNTLDDLITDFESDELNQCLNELLSVEHGPVDPAMASLVIAHLTIRTAHLRGTFDSALQSVFDHMASLVDKTESVRKFVGIDSPSDNRLKEAIRSELSAVGLDALQQDDHNTIERMISFRLRERFDTLFENTKDAVKGGLAQMISQAPDTVANTHKRVLTESLVSSVRYQALLKLQWQVVAADTSDRRFMLPDCVAIGKTAVADDFLPFAMLDSEDITTVVMPLSPQRLLVGGPPPLLQETLNCAFASCSLKFFISSCRDGDMEKVVPHIGTFAANMNLDLFEDAYEPNPEPMIREQYETRLKIRTPSGKSGDAMKRAIAAVVRESVDAAVLCTIESVTVTTNMRVAMESELKRVPNDQELRIAAAGVVLPVKNGTRWQSRIILPRRIAESLLPNEMPAKQRLGRRVMKVNLGRAVYLGCWARQYPAIFVQQGPTLWQHTLYAIAFNAASQYAGALVTHEEMEALPLDGEAQNELASNITTALSQLLLVRSGFASHHNVDKLTVDVAGLLDTLLGSVATLAGFAATEGGALNDYPLVVQILEAANLFDWAILFAKDLARHYEYRTRWSSAADLNQLAEHVERILWTIGVSATPIGALYKIHVCDEGGLALIGRILSH
;
A
#
# COMPACT_ATOMS: atom_id res chain seq x y z
N MET A 1 -44.98 -9.82 21.83
CA MET A 1 -44.51 -11.16 21.47
C MET A 1 -43.39 -11.58 22.44
N ALA A 2 -43.66 -11.61 23.75
CA ALA A 2 -42.64 -11.98 24.73
C ALA A 2 -42.48 -13.51 24.79
N GLY A 3 -41.25 -13.99 24.60
CA GLY A 3 -40.94 -15.42 24.63
C GLY A 3 -39.66 -15.77 23.88
N ARG A 4 -39.28 -17.05 23.94
CA ARG A 4 -38.04 -17.58 23.35
C ARG A 4 -37.99 -17.56 21.83
N LYS A 5 -39.05 -17.17 21.12
CA LYS A 5 -39.12 -17.17 19.66
C LYS A 5 -39.53 -15.78 19.18
N GLN A 6 -38.57 -15.05 18.62
CA GLN A 6 -38.67 -13.63 18.32
C GLN A 6 -38.61 -13.42 16.81
N HIS A 7 -39.48 -12.54 16.32
CA HIS A 7 -39.64 -12.25 14.90
C HIS A 7 -38.84 -11.01 14.51
N TYR A 8 -37.93 -11.15 13.55
CA TYR A 8 -37.22 -10.01 12.96
C TYR A 8 -37.98 -9.34 11.82
N ILE A 9 -38.95 -10.03 11.21
CA ILE A 9 -40.02 -9.42 10.42
C ILE A 9 -41.34 -9.64 11.19
N PRO A 10 -42.00 -8.59 11.69
CA PRO A 10 -43.22 -8.76 12.48
C PRO A 10 -44.31 -9.51 11.74
N GLN A 11 -45.09 -10.32 12.47
CA GLN A 11 -46.16 -11.10 11.87
C GLN A 11 -47.25 -10.23 11.22
N SER A 12 -47.48 -9.02 11.73
CA SER A 12 -48.41 -8.04 11.15
C SER A 12 -48.03 -7.69 9.70
N VAL A 13 -46.74 -7.46 9.44
CA VAL A 13 -46.20 -7.24 8.09
C VAL A 13 -46.34 -8.49 7.22
N GLN A 14 -45.95 -9.67 7.74
CA GLN A 14 -46.05 -10.93 6.98
C GLN A 14 -47.49 -11.28 6.60
N ARG A 15 -48.48 -11.01 7.47
CA ARG A 15 -49.90 -11.30 7.22
C ARG A 15 -50.47 -10.52 6.04
N ALA A 16 -49.91 -9.37 5.69
CA ALA A 16 -50.32 -8.62 4.50
C ALA A 16 -50.01 -9.36 3.18
N PHE A 17 -49.13 -10.36 3.23
CA PHE A 17 -48.76 -11.27 2.13
C PHE A 17 -49.39 -12.65 2.30
N GLU A 18 -50.57 -12.74 2.92
CA GLU A 18 -51.30 -13.98 3.11
C GLU A 18 -51.52 -14.73 1.78
N ALA A 19 -51.05 -15.98 1.73
CA ALA A 19 -51.30 -16.90 0.63
C ALA A 19 -52.51 -17.79 0.89
N ARG A 20 -52.67 -18.21 2.15
CA ARG A 20 -53.76 -19.08 2.59
C ARG A 20 -54.05 -18.86 4.07
N ARG A 21 -55.32 -18.95 4.46
CA ARG A 21 -55.74 -19.03 5.86
C ARG A 21 -56.24 -20.42 6.20
N THR A 22 -55.72 -20.99 7.28
CA THR A 22 -56.16 -22.29 7.81
C THR A 22 -56.55 -22.10 9.28
N GLY A 23 -57.85 -21.99 9.55
CA GLY A 23 -58.37 -21.64 10.88
C GLY A 23 -57.93 -20.23 11.29
N LEU A 24 -57.30 -20.11 12.46
CA LEU A 24 -56.74 -18.84 12.96
C LEU A 24 -55.32 -18.55 12.43
N LYS A 25 -54.73 -19.46 11.64
CA LYS A 25 -53.34 -19.32 11.17
C LYS A 25 -53.29 -18.79 9.75
N THR A 26 -52.61 -17.66 9.58
CA THR A 26 -52.20 -17.12 8.28
C THR A 26 -50.93 -17.83 7.80
N GLN A 27 -50.94 -18.27 6.55
CA GLN A 27 -49.81 -18.93 5.88
C GLN A 27 -49.31 -18.11 4.69
N VAL A 28 -48.00 -18.15 4.49
CA VAL A 28 -47.27 -17.43 3.44
C VAL A 28 -46.30 -18.37 2.73
N TYR A 29 -45.95 -18.07 1.49
CA TYR A 29 -44.88 -18.78 0.79
C TYR A 29 -43.53 -18.16 1.14
N VAL A 30 -42.57 -18.99 1.55
CA VAL A 30 -41.18 -18.59 1.77
C VAL A 30 -40.34 -19.15 0.64
N TYR A 31 -39.55 -18.29 0.01
CA TYR A 31 -38.61 -18.62 -1.06
C TYR A 31 -37.17 -18.52 -0.53
N PRO A 32 -36.61 -19.62 -0.01
CA PRO A 32 -35.23 -19.66 0.50
C PRO A 32 -34.19 -19.70 -0.62
N LYS A 33 -33.01 -19.11 -0.37
CA LYS A 33 -31.84 -19.25 -1.25
C LYS A 33 -31.47 -20.74 -1.40
N GLY A 34 -31.40 -21.21 -2.64
CA GLY A 34 -30.92 -22.56 -2.99
C GLY A 34 -31.82 -23.73 -2.56
N ARG A 35 -33.07 -23.48 -2.15
CA ARG A 35 -34.04 -24.54 -1.81
C ARG A 35 -35.41 -24.24 -2.44
N ALA A 36 -36.24 -25.28 -2.59
CA ALA A 36 -37.59 -25.13 -3.10
C ALA A 36 -38.48 -24.29 -2.16
N PRO A 37 -39.42 -23.49 -2.70
CA PRO A 37 -40.35 -22.71 -1.89
C PRO A 37 -41.28 -23.60 -1.08
N TYR A 38 -41.64 -23.16 0.12
CA TYR A 38 -42.53 -23.90 1.02
C TYR A 38 -43.57 -22.98 1.67
N LEU A 39 -44.74 -23.54 1.95
CA LEU A 39 -45.84 -22.85 2.63
C LEU A 39 -45.69 -23.04 4.14
N THR A 40 -45.71 -21.95 4.91
CA THR A 40 -45.58 -21.99 6.37
C THR A 40 -46.47 -20.96 7.05
N SER A 41 -46.76 -21.17 8.34
CA SER A 41 -47.45 -20.17 9.18
C SER A 41 -46.56 -18.95 9.42
N THR A 42 -47.13 -17.75 9.53
CA THR A 42 -46.39 -16.52 9.93
C THR A 42 -45.76 -16.65 11.31
N GLU A 43 -46.26 -17.55 12.16
CA GLU A 43 -45.62 -17.91 13.45
C GLU A 43 -44.25 -18.59 13.25
N GLY A 44 -44.02 -19.20 12.09
CA GLY A 44 -42.85 -20.01 11.74
C GLY A 44 -41.85 -19.32 10.81
N ALA A 45 -42.26 -18.29 10.09
CA ALA A 45 -41.41 -17.53 9.17
C ALA A 45 -40.77 -16.31 9.86
N ALA A 46 -39.56 -15.97 9.41
CA ALA A 46 -38.77 -14.82 9.88
C ALA A 46 -38.63 -14.71 11.42
N ALA A 47 -38.39 -15.85 12.08
CA ALA A 47 -38.25 -15.94 13.53
C ALA A 47 -37.05 -16.79 13.95
N GLU A 48 -36.41 -16.40 15.04
CA GLU A 48 -35.23 -17.05 15.63
C GLU A 48 -35.43 -17.21 17.15
N ARG A 49 -34.70 -18.15 17.78
CA ARG A 49 -34.82 -18.38 19.23
C ARG A 49 -33.83 -17.52 20.01
N ASP A 50 -34.29 -16.92 21.12
CA ASP A 50 -33.49 -16.09 22.05
C ASP A 50 -32.66 -15.01 21.33
N PHE A 51 -33.25 -14.36 20.33
CA PHE A 51 -32.60 -13.44 19.39
C PHE A 51 -32.06 -12.16 20.05
N TYR A 52 -32.90 -11.43 20.78
CA TYR A 52 -32.56 -10.18 21.45
C TYR A 52 -32.08 -10.44 22.89
N SER A 53 -32.81 -11.27 23.64
CA SER A 53 -32.45 -11.62 25.02
C SER A 53 -32.77 -13.08 25.38
N THR A 54 -32.00 -13.62 26.32
CA THR A 54 -32.30 -14.91 26.95
C THR A 54 -33.25 -14.64 28.13
N PRO A 55 -34.40 -15.34 28.23
CA PRO A 55 -35.34 -15.08 29.32
C PRO A 55 -34.68 -15.39 30.67
N GLN A 56 -34.53 -14.37 31.52
CA GLN A 56 -34.11 -14.55 32.92
C GLN A 56 -35.36 -14.61 33.81
N PRO A 57 -35.48 -15.61 34.70
CA PRO A 57 -36.61 -15.66 35.63
C PRO A 57 -36.58 -14.43 36.55
N ASN A 58 -37.64 -13.62 36.49
CA ASN A 58 -37.88 -12.37 37.25
C ASN A 58 -37.27 -11.05 36.72
N SER A 59 -36.73 -10.98 35.50
CA SER A 59 -36.40 -9.66 34.91
C SER A 59 -37.63 -9.07 34.20
N LYS A 60 -38.28 -8.05 34.77
CA LYS A 60 -39.11 -7.12 34.00
C LYS A 60 -38.18 -6.15 33.26
N ASN A 61 -38.53 -5.77 32.02
CA ASN A 61 -37.78 -4.88 31.12
C ASN A 61 -36.62 -5.56 30.36
N THR A 62 -36.84 -6.76 29.81
CA THR A 62 -35.91 -7.26 28.78
C THR A 62 -36.05 -6.44 27.49
N LEU A 63 -35.04 -6.46 26.62
CA LEU A 63 -35.12 -5.80 25.31
C LEU A 63 -36.32 -6.30 24.49
N ASP A 64 -36.69 -7.57 24.66
CA ASP A 64 -37.87 -8.18 24.04
C ASP A 64 -39.20 -7.59 24.53
N ASP A 65 -39.27 -7.26 25.81
CA ASP A 65 -40.44 -6.60 26.41
C ASP A 65 -40.55 -5.17 25.87
N LEU A 66 -39.45 -4.41 25.85
CA LEU A 66 -39.42 -3.04 25.32
C LEU A 66 -39.81 -2.97 23.83
N ILE A 67 -39.30 -3.91 23.02
CA ILE A 67 -39.68 -4.03 21.61
C ILE A 67 -41.17 -4.39 21.49
N THR A 68 -41.64 -5.35 22.30
CA THR A 68 -43.06 -5.78 22.28
C THR A 68 -44.01 -4.63 22.66
N ASP A 69 -43.67 -3.86 23.68
CA ASP A 69 -44.49 -2.76 24.18
C ASP A 69 -44.55 -1.64 23.12
N PHE A 70 -43.40 -1.21 22.58
CA PHE A 70 -43.34 -0.24 21.50
C PHE A 70 -44.10 -0.69 20.24
N GLU A 71 -43.97 -1.97 19.86
CA GLU A 71 -44.74 -2.53 18.73
C GLU A 71 -46.25 -2.44 18.96
N SER A 72 -46.68 -2.77 20.17
CA SER A 72 -48.10 -2.83 20.55
C SER A 72 -48.72 -1.44 20.64
N ASP A 73 -47.98 -0.49 21.22
CA ASP A 73 -48.50 0.83 21.57
C ASP A 73 -48.39 1.84 20.42
N GLU A 74 -47.32 1.79 19.62
CA GLU A 74 -47.03 2.84 18.61
C GLU A 74 -46.92 2.30 17.17
N LEU A 75 -46.16 1.23 16.96
CA LEU A 75 -45.87 0.75 15.59
C LEU A 75 -47.09 0.15 14.91
N ASN A 76 -47.86 -0.69 15.61
CA ASN A 76 -49.00 -1.41 15.01
C ASN A 76 -50.11 -0.45 14.56
N GLN A 77 -50.32 0.66 15.28
CA GLN A 77 -51.27 1.68 14.85
C GLN A 77 -50.82 2.28 13.50
N CYS A 78 -49.59 2.78 13.43
CA CYS A 78 -49.02 3.37 12.23
C CYS A 78 -49.05 2.39 11.03
N LEU A 79 -48.66 1.13 11.27
CA LEU A 79 -48.66 0.11 10.22
C LEU A 79 -50.07 -0.22 9.71
N ASN A 80 -51.05 -0.33 10.60
CA ASN A 80 -52.44 -0.61 10.20
C ASN A 80 -53.04 0.55 9.41
N GLU A 81 -52.72 1.80 9.78
CA GLU A 81 -53.14 2.98 9.03
C GLU A 81 -52.54 2.97 7.62
N LEU A 82 -51.22 2.72 7.47
CA LEU A 82 -50.59 2.57 6.15
C LEU A 82 -51.19 1.42 5.31
N LEU A 83 -51.49 0.29 5.95
CA LEU A 83 -52.13 -0.86 5.30
C LEU A 83 -53.59 -0.60 4.88
N SER A 84 -54.23 0.45 5.39
CA SER A 84 -55.59 0.85 5.00
C SER A 84 -55.63 1.79 3.78
N VAL A 85 -54.52 2.43 3.45
CA VAL A 85 -54.42 3.36 2.31
C VAL A 85 -54.34 2.57 1.00
N GLU A 86 -55.25 2.84 0.06
CA GLU A 86 -55.23 2.19 -1.26
C GLU A 86 -54.19 2.82 -2.20
N HIS A 87 -54.20 4.15 -2.29
CA HIS A 87 -53.25 4.94 -3.08
C HIS A 87 -53.24 6.40 -2.60
N GLY A 88 -52.09 7.07 -2.69
CA GLY A 88 -51.97 8.51 -2.43
C GLY A 88 -50.99 8.87 -1.31
N PRO A 89 -50.85 10.17 -0.99
CA PRO A 89 -49.90 10.64 0.01
C PRO A 89 -50.23 10.12 1.40
N VAL A 90 -49.20 9.89 2.22
CA VAL A 90 -49.32 9.47 3.62
C VAL A 90 -48.49 10.36 4.54
N ASP A 91 -48.78 10.31 5.84
CA ASP A 91 -48.03 11.07 6.84
C ASP A 91 -46.55 10.64 6.85
N PRO A 92 -45.61 11.57 6.59
CA PRO A 92 -44.18 11.29 6.66
C PRO A 92 -43.73 10.74 8.02
N ALA A 93 -44.33 11.18 9.13
CA ALA A 93 -43.96 10.70 10.47
C ALA A 93 -44.26 9.21 10.63
N MET A 94 -45.45 8.79 10.22
CA MET A 94 -45.91 7.40 10.24
C MET A 94 -45.03 6.49 9.37
N ALA A 95 -44.78 6.89 8.13
CA ALA A 95 -43.96 6.12 7.20
C ALA A 95 -42.50 6.00 7.69
N SER A 96 -41.93 7.10 8.18
CA SER A 96 -40.57 7.15 8.70
C SER A 96 -40.39 6.26 9.93
N LEU A 97 -41.36 6.25 10.85
CA LEU A 97 -41.34 5.43 12.05
C LEU A 97 -41.31 3.93 11.70
N VAL A 98 -42.20 3.52 10.79
CA VAL A 98 -42.32 2.12 10.35
C VAL A 98 -41.04 1.66 9.67
N ILE A 99 -40.51 2.43 8.72
CA ILE A 99 -39.28 2.09 8.00
C ILE A 99 -38.08 2.02 8.95
N ALA A 100 -37.89 3.05 9.78
CA ALA A 100 -36.74 3.12 10.68
C ALA A 100 -36.74 1.96 11.68
N HIS A 101 -37.90 1.60 12.24
CA HIS A 101 -37.99 0.52 13.21
C HIS A 101 -37.80 -0.87 12.57
N LEU A 102 -38.47 -1.14 11.43
CA LEU A 102 -38.43 -2.46 10.81
C LEU A 102 -37.06 -2.81 10.24
N THR A 103 -36.34 -1.82 9.68
CA THR A 103 -35.07 -2.08 8.97
C THR A 103 -33.89 -2.36 9.89
N ILE A 104 -33.88 -1.79 11.10
CA ILE A 104 -32.87 -2.07 12.13
C ILE A 104 -32.96 -3.52 12.65
N ARG A 105 -34.13 -4.16 12.55
CA ARG A 105 -34.39 -5.50 13.09
C ARG A 105 -34.00 -6.65 12.16
N THR A 106 -33.61 -6.35 10.93
CA THR A 106 -33.55 -7.34 9.85
C THR A 106 -32.38 -8.32 9.97
N ALA A 107 -32.62 -9.58 9.59
CA ALA A 107 -31.57 -10.60 9.53
C ALA A 107 -30.49 -10.28 8.48
N HIS A 108 -30.82 -9.45 7.48
CA HIS A 108 -29.91 -9.01 6.44
C HIS A 108 -28.67 -8.32 7.01
N LEU A 109 -28.83 -7.32 7.89
CA LEU A 109 -27.72 -6.57 8.50
C LEU A 109 -26.66 -7.49 9.10
N ARG A 110 -27.08 -8.50 9.86
CA ARG A 110 -26.19 -9.41 10.58
C ARG A 110 -25.37 -10.29 9.64
N GLY A 111 -26.02 -10.94 8.67
CA GLY A 111 -25.28 -11.83 7.78
C GLY A 111 -24.40 -11.09 6.77
N THR A 112 -24.70 -9.82 6.46
CA THR A 112 -23.79 -8.96 5.71
C THR A 112 -22.55 -8.63 6.54
N PHE A 113 -22.67 -8.31 7.83
CA PHE A 113 -21.51 -8.12 8.72
C PHE A 113 -20.65 -9.38 8.86
N ASP A 114 -21.27 -10.55 9.04
CA ASP A 114 -20.52 -11.82 9.13
C ASP A 114 -19.74 -12.10 7.83
N SER A 115 -20.36 -11.88 6.67
CA SER A 115 -19.72 -12.10 5.36
C SER A 115 -18.61 -11.08 5.07
N ALA A 116 -18.87 -9.81 5.40
CA ALA A 116 -17.90 -8.71 5.31
C ALA A 116 -16.66 -8.96 6.17
N LEU A 117 -16.85 -9.31 7.43
CA LEU A 117 -15.75 -9.63 8.35
C LEU A 117 -14.97 -10.86 7.88
N GLN A 118 -15.65 -11.90 7.41
CA GLN A 118 -14.96 -13.06 6.86
C GLN A 118 -14.09 -12.69 5.65
N SER A 119 -14.61 -11.87 4.73
CA SER A 119 -13.83 -11.38 3.58
C SER A 119 -12.63 -10.53 4.01
N VAL A 120 -12.80 -9.64 4.99
CA VAL A 120 -11.74 -8.84 5.60
C VAL A 120 -10.64 -9.75 6.19
N PHE A 121 -11.05 -10.77 6.94
CA PHE A 121 -10.14 -11.70 7.57
C PHE A 121 -9.42 -12.60 6.58
N ASP A 122 -10.11 -13.11 5.56
CA ASP A 122 -9.50 -13.88 4.48
C ASP A 122 -8.46 -13.04 3.74
N HIS A 123 -8.75 -11.75 3.52
CA HIS A 123 -7.80 -10.81 2.95
C HIS A 123 -6.59 -10.58 3.86
N MET A 124 -6.79 -10.33 5.16
CA MET A 124 -5.71 -10.18 6.15
C MET A 124 -4.84 -11.45 6.26
N ALA A 125 -5.46 -12.63 6.29
CA ALA A 125 -4.74 -13.90 6.34
C ALA A 125 -3.86 -14.09 5.09
N SER A 126 -4.36 -13.70 3.91
CA SER A 126 -3.60 -13.76 2.66
C SER A 126 -2.41 -12.79 2.62
N LEU A 127 -2.48 -11.66 3.35
CA LEU A 127 -1.36 -10.71 3.45
C LEU A 127 -0.20 -11.27 4.28
N VAL A 128 -0.50 -12.08 5.30
CA VAL A 128 0.53 -12.72 6.16
C VAL A 128 1.38 -13.72 5.36
N ASP A 129 0.89 -14.23 4.23
CA ASP A 129 1.66 -15.13 3.36
C ASP A 129 2.74 -14.41 2.56
N LYS A 130 2.63 -13.09 2.38
CA LYS A 130 3.55 -12.27 1.59
C LYS A 130 4.39 -11.38 2.51
N THR A 131 5.67 -11.68 2.68
CA THR A 131 6.59 -10.94 3.57
C THR A 131 6.59 -9.43 3.28
N GLU A 132 6.61 -9.02 2.00
CA GLU A 132 6.55 -7.60 1.60
C GLU A 132 5.24 -6.91 2.01
N SER A 133 4.11 -7.61 1.94
CA SER A 133 2.82 -7.09 2.42
C SER A 133 2.86 -6.85 3.92
N VAL A 134 3.51 -7.74 4.69
CA VAL A 134 3.65 -7.59 6.14
C VAL A 134 4.64 -6.48 6.49
N ARG A 135 5.76 -6.33 5.77
CA ARG A 135 6.68 -5.19 5.93
C ARG A 135 5.96 -3.86 5.78
N LYS A 136 5.12 -3.74 4.73
CA LYS A 136 4.29 -2.55 4.49
C LYS A 136 3.26 -2.35 5.61
N PHE A 137 2.59 -3.42 6.05
CA PHE A 137 1.58 -3.37 7.12
C PHE A 137 2.17 -2.93 8.47
N VAL A 138 3.32 -3.48 8.85
CA VAL A 138 4.04 -3.13 10.08
C VAL A 138 4.67 -1.74 9.99
N GLY A 139 4.80 -1.19 8.78
CA GLY A 139 5.45 0.10 8.56
C GLY A 139 6.96 0.06 8.84
N ILE A 140 7.57 -1.13 8.86
CA ILE A 140 8.98 -1.30 9.30
C ILE A 140 9.97 -0.54 8.41
N ASP A 141 9.62 -0.34 7.15
CA ASP A 141 10.44 0.40 6.20
C ASP A 141 10.00 1.87 6.05
N SER A 142 9.05 2.34 6.86
CA SER A 142 8.62 3.74 6.87
C SER A 142 9.45 4.55 7.88
N PRO A 143 10.07 5.66 7.47
CA PRO A 143 10.87 6.49 8.39
C PRO A 143 10.04 7.18 9.49
N SER A 144 8.71 7.24 9.32
CA SER A 144 7.76 7.96 10.18
C SER A 144 6.93 7.08 11.11
N ASP A 145 7.17 5.76 11.20
CA ASP A 145 6.36 4.92 12.09
C ASP A 145 6.77 5.10 13.57
N ASN A 146 5.95 5.84 14.31
CA ASN A 146 6.14 6.07 15.73
C ASN A 146 5.93 4.81 16.57
N ARG A 147 5.14 3.83 16.11
CA ARG A 147 4.77 2.66 16.92
C ARG A 147 5.94 1.72 17.14
N LEU A 148 6.74 1.48 16.10
CA LEU A 148 7.95 0.66 16.23
C LEU A 148 8.99 1.34 17.14
N LYS A 149 9.18 2.66 16.98
CA LYS A 149 10.08 3.45 17.84
C LYS A 149 9.62 3.43 19.30
N GLU A 150 8.32 3.56 19.56
CA GLU A 150 7.74 3.45 20.90
C GLU A 150 7.94 2.06 21.50
N ALA A 151 7.74 0.99 20.72
CA ALA A 151 7.97 -0.38 21.17
C ALA A 151 9.45 -0.63 21.52
N ILE A 152 10.38 -0.21 20.64
CA ILE A 152 11.83 -0.30 20.90
C ILE A 152 12.18 0.48 22.18
N ARG A 153 11.66 1.70 22.34
CA ARG A 153 11.92 2.52 23.53
C ARG A 153 11.40 1.85 24.80
N SER A 154 10.21 1.27 24.77
CA SER A 154 9.63 0.53 25.90
C SER A 154 10.50 -0.65 26.32
N GLU A 155 10.99 -1.44 25.36
CA GLU A 155 11.88 -2.58 25.63
C GLU A 155 13.26 -2.13 26.13
N LEU A 156 13.82 -1.05 25.59
CA LEU A 156 15.08 -0.49 26.06
C LEU A 156 15.01 -0.02 27.52
N SER A 157 13.92 0.64 27.91
CA SER A 157 13.67 1.02 29.30
C SER A 157 13.55 -0.20 30.21
N ALA A 158 12.88 -1.27 29.77
CA ALA A 158 12.72 -2.51 30.53
C ALA A 158 14.06 -3.21 30.86
N VAL A 159 15.08 -3.05 30.00
CA VAL A 159 16.44 -3.62 30.18
C VAL A 159 17.35 -2.67 30.99
N GLY A 160 16.84 -1.52 31.46
CA GLY A 160 17.57 -0.61 32.34
C GLY A 160 18.55 0.32 31.61
N LEU A 161 18.34 0.57 30.32
CA LEU A 161 19.17 1.47 29.50
C LEU A 161 18.81 2.96 29.69
N ASP A 162 17.84 3.28 30.55
CA ASP A 162 17.44 4.65 30.90
C ASP A 162 18.57 5.46 31.57
N ALA A 163 19.61 4.78 32.07
CA ALA A 163 20.78 5.43 32.67
C ALA A 163 21.79 6.00 31.65
N LEU A 164 21.61 5.72 30.35
CA LEU A 164 22.46 6.26 29.29
C LEU A 164 22.18 7.74 29.01
N GLN A 165 23.15 8.45 28.42
CA GLN A 165 22.89 9.80 27.92
C GLN A 165 21.87 9.75 26.78
N GLN A 166 21.06 10.80 26.65
CA GLN A 166 19.99 10.88 25.64
C GLN A 166 20.52 10.69 24.19
N ASP A 167 21.73 11.18 23.90
CA ASP A 167 22.38 11.02 22.60
C ASP A 167 22.73 9.55 22.29
N ASP A 168 23.18 8.80 23.30
CA ASP A 168 23.53 7.37 23.18
C ASP A 168 22.26 6.54 22.99
N HIS A 169 21.19 6.89 23.71
CA HIS A 169 19.89 6.24 23.58
C HIS A 169 19.33 6.40 22.16
N ASN A 170 19.34 7.61 21.60
CA ASN A 170 18.88 7.87 20.24
C ASN A 170 19.70 7.10 19.19
N THR A 171 21.01 6.98 19.39
CA THR A 171 21.89 6.22 18.49
C THR A 171 21.56 4.73 18.54
N ILE A 172 21.40 4.16 19.73
CA ILE A 172 21.05 2.74 19.92
C ILE A 172 19.66 2.44 19.37
N GLU A 173 18.66 3.29 19.60
CA GLU A 173 17.30 3.16 19.04
C GLU A 173 17.34 3.07 17.51
N ARG A 174 18.15 3.92 16.86
CA ARG A 174 18.36 3.91 15.41
C ARG A 174 19.06 2.64 14.94
N MET A 175 20.11 2.19 15.64
CA MET A 175 20.83 0.96 15.32
C MET A 175 19.90 -0.27 15.40
N ILE A 176 19.09 -0.36 16.45
CA ILE A 176 18.12 -1.46 16.63
C ILE A 176 17.03 -1.40 15.57
N SER A 177 16.45 -0.22 15.31
CA SER A 177 15.44 -0.05 14.26
C SER A 177 15.95 -0.51 12.90
N PHE A 178 17.18 -0.12 12.55
CA PHE A 178 17.81 -0.54 11.31
C PHE A 178 18.10 -2.05 11.29
N ARG A 179 18.58 -2.61 12.41
CA ARG A 179 18.85 -4.05 12.53
C ARG A 179 17.58 -4.90 12.40
N LEU A 180 16.46 -4.43 12.95
CA LEU A 180 15.15 -5.07 12.75
C LEU A 180 14.74 -5.06 11.27
N ARG A 181 14.98 -3.97 10.54
CA ARG A 181 14.74 -3.91 9.08
C ARG A 181 15.61 -4.91 8.31
N GLU A 182 16.88 -5.03 8.67
CA GLU A 182 17.83 -5.98 8.06
C GLU A 182 17.37 -7.42 8.24
N ARG A 183 16.95 -7.77 9.46
CA ARG A 183 16.61 -9.15 9.82
C ARG A 183 15.14 -9.50 9.71
N PHE A 184 14.28 -8.57 9.31
CA PHE A 184 12.84 -8.75 9.36
C PHE A 184 12.38 -10.02 8.65
N ASP A 185 12.91 -10.31 7.46
CA ASP A 185 12.49 -11.50 6.69
C ASP A 185 12.78 -12.78 7.48
N THR A 186 13.94 -12.89 8.13
CA THR A 186 14.28 -14.02 8.99
C THR A 186 13.46 -14.06 10.27
N LEU A 187 13.28 -12.92 10.94
CA LEU A 187 12.50 -12.81 12.19
C LEU A 187 11.02 -13.14 11.96
N PHE A 188 10.48 -12.66 10.84
CA PHE A 188 9.10 -12.89 10.44
C PHE A 188 8.87 -14.34 10.08
N GLU A 189 9.74 -14.97 9.27
CA GLU A 189 9.59 -16.40 8.95
C GLU A 189 9.61 -17.28 10.22
N ASN A 190 10.39 -16.92 11.24
CA ASN A 190 10.39 -17.64 12.53
C ASN A 190 9.13 -17.42 13.39
N THR A 191 8.36 -16.36 13.14
CA THR A 191 7.19 -15.95 13.95
C THR A 191 5.86 -16.02 13.20
N LYS A 192 5.91 -16.30 11.89
CA LYS A 192 4.77 -16.31 10.96
C LYS A 192 3.62 -17.19 11.44
N ASP A 193 3.92 -18.39 11.91
CA ASP A 193 2.90 -19.32 12.39
C ASP A 193 2.22 -18.84 13.68
N ALA A 194 2.95 -18.17 14.57
CA ALA A 194 2.36 -17.59 15.78
C ALA A 194 1.43 -16.42 15.43
N VAL A 195 1.80 -15.57 14.47
CA VAL A 195 0.96 -14.47 13.97
C VAL A 195 -0.31 -15.02 13.32
N LYS A 196 -0.19 -16.07 12.48
CA LYS A 196 -1.35 -16.76 11.89
C LYS A 196 -2.26 -17.36 12.96
N GLY A 197 -1.68 -18.00 13.98
CA GLY A 197 -2.42 -18.56 15.11
C GLY A 197 -3.20 -17.50 15.88
N GLY A 198 -2.58 -16.34 16.14
CA GLY A 198 -3.25 -15.20 16.78
C GLY A 198 -4.41 -14.63 15.95
N LEU A 199 -4.21 -14.46 14.64
CA LEU A 199 -5.26 -14.00 13.73
C LEU A 199 -6.44 -15.00 13.69
N ALA A 200 -6.15 -16.30 13.58
CA ALA A 200 -7.18 -17.35 13.62
C ALA A 200 -7.95 -17.36 14.94
N GLN A 201 -7.28 -17.10 16.06
CA GLN A 201 -7.92 -17.00 17.37
C GLN A 201 -8.86 -15.78 17.43
N MET A 202 -8.44 -14.62 16.91
CA MET A 202 -9.30 -13.43 16.82
C MET A 202 -10.53 -13.69 15.94
N ILE A 203 -10.36 -14.37 14.80
CA ILE A 203 -11.46 -14.74 13.90
C ILE A 203 -12.48 -15.62 14.61
N SER A 204 -12.04 -16.60 15.40
CA SER A 204 -12.95 -17.51 16.10
C SER A 204 -13.79 -16.83 17.20
N GLN A 205 -13.39 -15.64 17.66
CA GLN A 205 -14.09 -14.85 18.69
C GLN A 205 -14.95 -13.70 18.11
N ALA A 206 -14.85 -13.42 16.80
CA ALA A 206 -15.56 -12.33 16.15
C ALA A 206 -17.10 -12.43 16.18
N PRO A 207 -17.75 -13.62 16.01
CA PRO A 207 -19.21 -13.73 15.96
C PRO A 207 -19.92 -13.20 17.23
N ASP A 208 -19.32 -13.40 18.40
CA ASP A 208 -19.88 -12.94 19.68
C ASP A 208 -19.84 -11.40 19.81
N THR A 209 -18.84 -10.75 19.20
CA THR A 209 -18.63 -9.30 19.29
C THR A 209 -19.63 -8.53 18.41
N VAL A 210 -19.97 -9.06 17.24
CA VAL A 210 -20.98 -8.51 16.32
C VAL A 210 -22.38 -8.60 16.92
N ALA A 211 -22.73 -9.76 17.46
CA ALA A 211 -24.02 -9.98 18.12
C ALA A 211 -24.21 -9.03 19.32
N ASN A 212 -23.16 -8.83 20.13
CA ASN A 212 -23.18 -7.94 21.28
C ASN A 212 -23.25 -6.45 20.88
N THR A 213 -22.57 -6.05 19.80
CA THR A 213 -22.62 -4.66 19.28
C THR A 213 -24.00 -4.31 18.74
N HIS A 214 -24.63 -5.23 18.00
CA HIS A 214 -25.98 -5.04 17.47
C HIS A 214 -27.04 -4.96 18.59
N LYS A 215 -26.92 -5.82 19.61
CA LYS A 215 -27.77 -5.75 20.81
C LYS A 215 -27.62 -4.41 21.55
N ARG A 216 -26.40 -3.87 21.65
CA ARG A 216 -26.14 -2.56 22.25
C ARG A 216 -26.85 -1.42 21.50
N VAL A 217 -26.75 -1.39 20.17
CA VAL A 217 -27.41 -0.37 19.33
C VAL A 217 -28.94 -0.41 19.50
N LEU A 218 -29.54 -1.60 19.56
CA LEU A 218 -30.97 -1.78 19.81
C LEU A 218 -31.39 -1.40 21.24
N THR A 219 -30.48 -1.51 22.21
CA THR A 219 -30.72 -1.13 23.60
C THR A 219 -30.64 0.40 23.79
N GLU A 220 -29.81 1.09 23.01
CA GLU A 220 -29.64 2.55 23.06
C GLU A 220 -30.80 3.31 22.40
N SER A 221 -31.40 2.78 21.32
CA SER A 221 -32.65 3.30 20.76
C SER A 221 -33.38 2.30 19.85
N LEU A 222 -34.69 2.16 20.01
CA LEU A 222 -35.56 1.34 19.15
C LEU A 222 -35.83 1.97 17.77
N VAL A 223 -35.48 3.25 17.60
CA VAL A 223 -35.54 4.02 16.35
C VAL A 223 -34.35 4.99 16.33
N SER A 224 -33.47 4.89 15.33
CA SER A 224 -32.39 5.88 15.19
C SER A 224 -32.97 7.27 14.92
N SER A 225 -32.73 8.22 15.83
CA SER A 225 -33.22 9.60 15.69
C SER A 225 -32.69 10.26 14.40
N VAL A 226 -31.44 9.97 14.02
CA VAL A 226 -30.82 10.48 12.79
C VAL A 226 -31.54 9.95 11.54
N ARG A 227 -31.76 8.63 11.44
CA ARG A 227 -32.46 8.03 10.29
C ARG A 227 -33.91 8.47 10.21
N TYR A 228 -34.59 8.56 11.35
CA TYR A 228 -35.96 9.04 11.40
C TYR A 228 -36.07 10.48 10.86
N GLN A 229 -35.15 11.36 11.26
CA GLN A 229 -35.11 12.74 10.75
C GLN A 229 -34.77 12.82 9.26
N ALA A 230 -33.96 11.91 8.72
CA ALA A 230 -33.71 11.83 7.28
C ALA A 230 -34.96 11.40 6.51
N LEU A 231 -35.65 10.35 6.98
CA LEU A 231 -36.87 9.83 6.37
C LEU A 231 -38.03 10.83 6.41
N LEU A 232 -38.10 11.67 7.46
CA LEU A 232 -39.11 12.74 7.58
C LEU A 232 -39.04 13.76 6.45
N LYS A 233 -37.87 13.93 5.81
CA LYS A 233 -37.68 14.89 4.71
C LYS A 233 -38.22 14.38 3.38
N LEU A 234 -38.53 13.09 3.28
CA LEU A 234 -39.03 12.50 2.04
C LEU A 234 -40.53 12.75 1.87
N GLN A 235 -40.97 12.79 0.61
CA GLN A 235 -42.38 12.78 0.27
C GLN A 235 -42.87 11.34 0.21
N TRP A 236 -43.84 11.01 1.07
CA TRP A 236 -44.35 9.65 1.22
C TRP A 236 -45.70 9.45 0.56
N GLN A 237 -45.85 8.31 -0.11
CA GLN A 237 -47.10 7.89 -0.74
C GLN A 237 -47.22 6.37 -0.80
N VAL A 238 -48.46 5.89 -0.82
CA VAL A 238 -48.78 4.52 -1.18
C VAL A 238 -49.07 4.45 -2.67
N VAL A 239 -48.35 3.57 -3.36
CA VAL A 239 -48.46 3.35 -4.80
C VAL A 239 -49.04 1.95 -5.04
N ALA A 240 -50.12 1.89 -5.79
CA ALA A 240 -50.71 0.62 -6.22
C ALA A 240 -49.89 0.00 -7.37
N ALA A 241 -50.02 -1.32 -7.51
CA ALA A 241 -49.51 -2.04 -8.67
C ALA A 241 -50.10 -1.44 -9.95
N ASP A 242 -49.24 -1.15 -10.93
CA ASP A 242 -49.64 -0.60 -12.24
C ASP A 242 -50.48 -1.57 -13.10
N THR A 243 -50.39 -2.88 -12.84
CA THR A 243 -51.22 -3.91 -13.46
C THR A 243 -51.89 -4.81 -12.43
N SER A 244 -53.06 -5.35 -12.78
CA SER A 244 -53.83 -6.27 -11.93
C SER A 244 -53.10 -7.58 -11.61
N ASP A 245 -52.15 -7.96 -12.46
CA ASP A 245 -51.41 -9.22 -12.36
C ASP A 245 -50.08 -9.07 -11.62
N ARG A 246 -49.56 -7.84 -11.47
CA ARG A 246 -48.31 -7.60 -10.75
C ARG A 246 -48.47 -7.92 -9.27
N ARG A 247 -47.49 -8.66 -8.73
CA ARG A 247 -47.41 -9.03 -7.32
C ARG A 247 -46.04 -8.68 -6.77
N PHE A 248 -45.99 -7.85 -5.73
CA PHE A 248 -44.76 -7.57 -5.00
C PHE A 248 -44.50 -8.67 -3.97
N MET A 249 -43.22 -8.97 -3.74
CA MET A 249 -42.77 -9.81 -2.64
C MET A 249 -42.25 -8.99 -1.48
N LEU A 250 -42.18 -9.58 -0.29
CA LEU A 250 -41.58 -8.98 0.90
C LEU A 250 -40.14 -9.49 1.08
N PRO A 251 -39.11 -8.65 0.89
CA PRO A 251 -37.71 -9.05 1.11
C PRO A 251 -37.40 -9.23 2.61
N ASP A 252 -36.36 -10.01 2.94
CA ASP A 252 -35.95 -10.20 4.34
C ASP A 252 -35.22 -8.99 4.98
N CYS A 253 -34.83 -8.01 4.15
CA CYS A 253 -34.40 -6.68 4.57
C CYS A 253 -35.55 -5.66 4.72
N VAL A 254 -36.79 -6.09 4.43
CA VAL A 254 -38.06 -5.34 4.56
C VAL A 254 -38.20 -4.12 3.63
N ALA A 255 -37.17 -3.29 3.52
CA ALA A 255 -37.15 -2.11 2.66
C ALA A 255 -35.79 -1.96 1.95
N ILE A 256 -35.84 -1.37 0.76
CA ILE A 256 -34.68 -1.01 -0.04
C ILE A 256 -34.70 0.50 -0.31
N GLY A 257 -33.57 1.07 -0.69
CA GLY A 257 -33.51 2.48 -1.09
C GLY A 257 -32.36 2.78 -2.05
N LYS A 258 -32.30 4.03 -2.50
CA LYS A 258 -31.26 4.58 -3.36
C LYS A 258 -30.62 5.80 -2.71
N THR A 259 -29.39 6.08 -3.11
CA THR A 259 -28.70 7.35 -2.79
C THR A 259 -28.69 8.29 -3.99
N ALA A 260 -28.12 9.49 -3.83
CA ALA A 260 -27.88 10.39 -4.96
C ALA A 260 -26.78 9.89 -5.91
N VAL A 261 -25.89 9.01 -5.43
CA VAL A 261 -24.67 8.59 -6.13
C VAL A 261 -24.83 7.23 -6.82
N ALA A 262 -25.69 6.36 -6.28
CA ALA A 262 -25.93 5.02 -6.82
C ALA A 262 -27.36 4.90 -7.38
N ASP A 263 -27.47 4.50 -8.65
CA ASP A 263 -28.77 4.23 -9.26
C ASP A 263 -29.31 2.82 -8.92
N ASP A 264 -28.50 1.95 -8.33
CA ASP A 264 -28.93 0.64 -7.87
C ASP A 264 -29.61 0.71 -6.49
N PHE A 265 -30.57 -0.18 -6.29
CA PHE A 265 -31.22 -0.34 -4.99
C PHE A 265 -30.31 -1.10 -4.02
N LEU A 266 -30.23 -0.57 -2.80
CA LEU A 266 -29.50 -1.15 -1.68
C LEU A 266 -30.47 -1.51 -0.56
N PRO A 267 -30.16 -2.51 0.28
CA PRO A 267 -30.88 -2.75 1.52
C PRO A 267 -30.90 -1.45 2.34
N PHE A 268 -32.09 -0.96 2.71
CA PHE A 268 -32.22 0.38 3.31
C PHE A 268 -31.34 0.56 4.55
N ALA A 269 -31.19 -0.50 5.34
CA ALA A 269 -30.43 -0.47 6.57
C ALA A 269 -28.92 -0.21 6.39
N MET A 270 -28.40 -0.35 5.15
CA MET A 270 -27.01 -0.11 4.74
C MET A 270 -26.78 1.28 4.14
N LEU A 271 -27.85 2.08 3.95
CA LEU A 271 -27.72 3.43 3.40
C LEU A 271 -27.23 4.41 4.46
N ASP A 272 -26.40 5.35 4.04
CA ASP A 272 -26.10 6.54 4.84
C ASP A 272 -27.35 7.44 4.89
N SER A 273 -27.58 8.05 6.05
CA SER A 273 -28.76 8.87 6.33
C SER A 273 -28.74 10.22 5.60
N GLU A 274 -27.56 10.70 5.18
CA GLU A 274 -27.41 12.00 4.53
C GLU A 274 -27.75 12.00 3.03
N ASP A 275 -27.73 10.82 2.39
CA ASP A 275 -27.84 10.70 0.93
C ASP A 275 -29.12 9.99 0.43
N ILE A 276 -30.08 9.69 1.31
CA ILE A 276 -31.29 8.94 0.96
C ILE A 276 -32.16 9.76 -0.01
N THR A 277 -32.35 9.26 -1.22
CA THR A 277 -33.20 9.90 -2.24
C THR A 277 -34.54 9.18 -2.42
N THR A 278 -34.53 7.84 -2.33
CA THR A 278 -35.71 7.00 -2.53
C THR A 278 -35.71 5.83 -1.56
N VAL A 279 -36.87 5.51 -1.00
CA VAL A 279 -37.11 4.34 -0.15
C VAL A 279 -38.35 3.62 -0.63
N VAL A 280 -38.29 2.30 -0.70
CA VAL A 280 -39.39 1.45 -1.16
C VAL A 280 -39.58 0.28 -0.18
N MET A 281 -40.80 0.13 0.32
CA MET A 281 -41.21 -0.99 1.16
C MET A 281 -42.51 -1.61 0.63
N PRO A 282 -42.56 -2.92 0.38
CA PRO A 282 -43.80 -3.64 0.09
C PRO A 282 -44.74 -3.65 1.29
N LEU A 283 -45.94 -3.07 1.13
CA LEU A 283 -47.00 -3.12 2.14
C LEU A 283 -47.89 -4.35 1.97
N SER A 284 -48.17 -4.70 0.71
CA SER A 284 -48.91 -5.91 0.35
C SER A 284 -48.51 -6.34 -1.07
N PRO A 285 -49.01 -7.48 -1.58
CA PRO A 285 -48.72 -7.91 -2.94
C PRO A 285 -49.11 -6.91 -4.04
N GLN A 286 -49.96 -5.92 -3.74
CA GLN A 286 -50.41 -4.93 -4.72
C GLN A 286 -50.07 -3.48 -4.33
N ARG A 287 -49.35 -3.26 -3.23
CA ARG A 287 -49.12 -1.90 -2.71
C ARG A 287 -47.70 -1.74 -2.20
N LEU A 288 -47.09 -0.62 -2.57
CA LEU A 288 -45.78 -0.17 -2.14
C LEU A 288 -45.93 1.11 -1.31
N LEU A 289 -45.19 1.22 -0.22
CA LEU A 289 -44.88 2.48 0.42
C LEU A 289 -43.62 3.06 -0.23
N VAL A 290 -43.71 4.27 -0.77
CA VAL A 290 -42.61 4.94 -1.47
C VAL A 290 -42.35 6.30 -0.83
N GLY A 291 -41.11 6.53 -0.41
CA GLY A 291 -40.60 7.82 0.03
C GLY A 291 -39.60 8.34 -0.99
N GLY A 292 -39.90 9.44 -1.69
CA GLY A 292 -39.03 9.98 -2.74
C GLY A 292 -39.78 10.38 -4.02
N PRO A 293 -39.06 10.81 -5.08
CA PRO A 293 -39.67 11.34 -6.29
C PRO A 293 -40.32 10.24 -7.16
N PRO A 294 -41.57 10.41 -7.63
CA PRO A 294 -42.18 9.56 -8.66
C PRO A 294 -41.72 9.93 -10.09
N PRO A 295 -41.85 9.04 -11.09
CA PRO A 295 -42.36 7.67 -11.04
C PRO A 295 -41.26 6.60 -10.84
N LEU A 296 -41.63 5.50 -10.19
CA LEU A 296 -40.78 4.33 -9.96
C LEU A 296 -41.09 3.21 -10.96
N LEU A 297 -40.07 2.62 -11.59
CA LEU A 297 -40.22 1.46 -12.49
C LEU A 297 -40.51 0.19 -11.67
N GLN A 298 -41.78 -0.21 -11.53
CA GLN A 298 -42.14 -1.32 -10.64
C GLN A 298 -41.81 -2.72 -11.20
N GLU A 299 -41.49 -2.84 -12.51
CA GLU A 299 -41.15 -4.11 -13.18
C GLU A 299 -39.85 -4.74 -12.66
N THR A 300 -38.89 -3.91 -12.23
CA THR A 300 -37.57 -4.35 -11.79
C THR A 300 -37.47 -4.54 -10.27
N LEU A 301 -38.51 -4.14 -9.52
CA LEU A 301 -38.44 -4.09 -8.05
C LEU A 301 -38.31 -5.47 -7.41
N ASN A 302 -38.98 -6.50 -7.92
CA ASN A 302 -38.80 -7.85 -7.36
C ASN A 302 -37.36 -8.36 -7.57
N CYS A 303 -36.68 -8.01 -8.67
CA CYS A 303 -35.26 -8.33 -8.81
C CYS A 303 -34.42 -7.57 -7.76
N ALA A 304 -34.66 -6.28 -7.58
CA ALA A 304 -33.97 -5.46 -6.57
C ALA A 304 -34.20 -5.98 -5.14
N PHE A 305 -35.45 -6.29 -4.77
CA PHE A 305 -35.82 -6.90 -3.49
C PHE A 305 -35.13 -8.26 -3.29
N ALA A 306 -35.04 -9.11 -4.33
CA ALA A 306 -34.31 -10.38 -4.23
C ALA A 306 -32.82 -10.14 -4.03
N SER A 307 -32.21 -9.27 -4.84
CA SER A 307 -30.79 -8.90 -4.73
C SER A 307 -30.42 -8.39 -3.35
N CYS A 308 -31.30 -7.58 -2.74
CA CYS A 308 -31.14 -7.05 -1.39
C CYS A 308 -31.55 -8.04 -0.28
N SER A 309 -32.16 -9.17 -0.60
CA SER A 309 -32.49 -10.20 0.39
C SER A 309 -31.28 -11.07 0.68
N LEU A 310 -31.08 -11.50 1.93
CA LEU A 310 -29.90 -12.31 2.30
C LEU A 310 -30.17 -13.82 2.20
N LYS A 311 -31.26 -14.28 2.81
CA LYS A 311 -31.59 -15.71 3.00
C LYS A 311 -32.85 -16.11 2.27
N PHE A 312 -33.87 -15.25 2.21
CA PHE A 312 -35.15 -15.56 1.59
C PHE A 312 -35.97 -14.30 1.29
N PHE A 313 -37.10 -14.47 0.60
CA PHE A 313 -38.20 -13.50 0.57
C PHE A 313 -39.55 -14.21 0.82
N ILE A 314 -40.59 -13.44 1.10
CA ILE A 314 -41.97 -13.91 1.37
C ILE A 314 -42.90 -13.47 0.24
N SER A 315 -43.82 -14.34 -0.19
CA SER A 315 -44.84 -14.03 -1.20
C SER A 315 -46.23 -14.56 -0.84
N SER A 316 -47.27 -13.92 -1.38
CA SER A 316 -48.68 -14.35 -1.28
C SER A 316 -49.05 -15.45 -2.26
N CYS A 317 -48.23 -15.72 -3.26
CA CYS A 317 -48.54 -16.72 -4.29
C CYS A 317 -47.30 -17.53 -4.65
N ARG A 318 -47.57 -18.67 -5.27
CA ARG A 318 -46.56 -19.46 -5.95
C ARG A 318 -46.79 -19.38 -7.45
N ASP A 319 -45.93 -18.63 -8.13
CA ASP A 319 -45.95 -18.47 -9.59
C ASP A 319 -44.53 -18.51 -10.17
N GLY A 320 -44.47 -18.56 -11.50
CA GLY A 320 -43.20 -18.64 -12.23
C GLY A 320 -42.37 -17.35 -12.18
N ASP A 321 -42.97 -16.20 -11.86
CA ASP A 321 -42.24 -14.94 -11.79
C ASP A 321 -41.46 -14.82 -10.47
N MET A 322 -42.03 -15.30 -9.37
CA MET A 322 -41.31 -15.44 -8.10
C MET A 322 -40.18 -16.47 -8.19
N GLU A 323 -40.38 -17.58 -8.92
CA GLU A 323 -39.32 -18.59 -9.12
C GLU A 323 -38.13 -18.03 -9.94
N LYS A 324 -38.36 -17.12 -10.90
CA LYS A 324 -37.30 -16.47 -11.69
C LYS A 324 -36.38 -15.55 -10.88
N VAL A 325 -36.87 -14.95 -9.79
CA VAL A 325 -36.07 -13.99 -9.00
C VAL A 325 -35.26 -14.64 -7.88
N VAL A 326 -35.52 -15.91 -7.54
CA VAL A 326 -34.77 -16.67 -6.51
C VAL A 326 -33.25 -16.67 -6.70
N PRO A 327 -32.69 -16.79 -7.92
CA PRO A 327 -31.23 -16.75 -8.13
C PRO A 327 -30.58 -15.43 -7.69
N HIS A 328 -31.34 -14.34 -7.60
CA HIS A 328 -30.82 -13.04 -7.18
C HIS A 328 -30.62 -12.92 -5.67
N ILE A 329 -31.16 -13.84 -4.85
CA ILE A 329 -31.04 -13.77 -3.38
C ILE A 329 -29.57 -13.73 -2.94
N GLY A 330 -29.21 -12.67 -2.23
CA GLY A 330 -27.89 -12.43 -1.63
C GLY A 330 -26.81 -12.03 -2.62
N THR A 331 -27.17 -11.61 -3.83
CA THR A 331 -26.20 -11.12 -4.84
C THR A 331 -25.56 -9.80 -4.44
N PHE A 332 -26.29 -8.90 -3.75
CA PHE A 332 -25.73 -7.68 -3.19
C PHE A 332 -24.59 -7.98 -2.21
N ALA A 333 -24.85 -8.81 -1.19
CA ALA A 333 -23.87 -9.12 -0.15
C ALA A 333 -22.63 -9.84 -0.71
N ALA A 334 -22.79 -10.64 -1.77
CA ALA A 334 -21.67 -11.33 -2.43
C ALA A 334 -20.75 -10.37 -3.22
N ASN A 335 -21.26 -9.22 -3.64
CA ASN A 335 -20.51 -8.22 -4.43
C ASN A 335 -19.96 -7.08 -3.57
N MET A 336 -20.13 -7.13 -2.24
CA MET A 336 -19.64 -6.12 -1.32
C MET A 336 -18.12 -6.29 -1.16
N ASN A 337 -17.35 -5.57 -1.99
CA ASN A 337 -15.90 -5.56 -1.90
C ASN A 337 -15.49 -4.55 -0.82
N LEU A 338 -15.02 -5.04 0.33
CA LEU A 338 -14.38 -4.21 1.34
C LEU A 338 -12.91 -4.04 0.96
N ASP A 339 -12.62 -3.04 0.14
CA ASP A 339 -11.25 -2.56 -0.01
C ASP A 339 -10.83 -1.90 1.31
N LEU A 340 -10.26 -2.70 2.21
CA LEU A 340 -9.66 -2.24 3.47
C LEU A 340 -8.44 -1.33 3.24
N PHE A 341 -7.97 -1.27 2.01
CA PHE A 341 -6.83 -0.49 1.59
C PHE A 341 -7.09 0.07 0.19
N GLU A 342 -7.99 1.05 0.09
CA GLU A 342 -7.85 2.05 -0.97
C GLU A 342 -6.52 2.81 -0.75
N ASP A 343 -5.42 2.24 -1.23
CA ASP A 343 -4.50 3.08 -1.98
C ASP A 343 -5.26 3.39 -3.27
N ALA A 344 -6.08 4.45 -3.25
CA ALA A 344 -6.44 5.15 -4.48
C ALA A 344 -5.12 5.64 -5.08
N TYR A 345 -4.47 4.74 -5.81
CA TYR A 345 -3.45 5.03 -6.77
C TYR A 345 -4.16 5.78 -7.89
N GLU A 346 -4.45 7.05 -7.64
CA GLU A 346 -4.53 7.98 -8.74
C GLU A 346 -3.08 8.18 -9.20
N PRO A 347 -2.68 7.63 -10.37
CA PRO A 347 -1.50 8.17 -11.01
C PRO A 347 -1.80 9.65 -11.19
N ASN A 348 -1.07 10.50 -10.46
CA ASN A 348 -1.09 11.93 -10.73
C ASN A 348 -0.87 12.05 -12.25
N PRO A 349 -1.81 12.63 -13.01
CA PRO A 349 -1.74 12.61 -14.46
C PRO A 349 -0.35 13.09 -14.87
N GLU A 350 0.31 12.29 -15.69
CA GLU A 350 1.62 12.64 -16.25
C GLU A 350 1.56 14.11 -16.65
N PRO A 351 2.50 14.96 -16.19
CA PRO A 351 2.60 16.29 -16.77
C PRO A 351 2.87 16.07 -18.27
N MET A 352 1.83 16.28 -19.07
CA MET A 352 1.90 16.27 -20.52
C MET A 352 2.87 17.36 -20.95
N ILE A 353 4.13 17.00 -21.16
CA ILE A 353 5.08 17.85 -21.88
C ILE A 353 5.13 17.33 -23.32
N ARG A 354 4.17 17.77 -24.12
CA ARG A 354 4.29 17.83 -25.58
C ARG A 354 5.26 18.97 -25.92
N GLU A 355 6.54 18.65 -26.05
CA GLU A 355 7.45 19.38 -26.94
C GLU A 355 8.25 18.35 -27.74
N GLN A 356 8.21 18.47 -29.07
CA GLN A 356 9.06 17.72 -29.98
C GLN A 356 10.52 18.14 -29.73
N TYR A 357 11.28 17.31 -29.01
CA TYR A 357 12.69 17.56 -28.77
C TYR A 357 13.54 16.96 -29.89
N GLU A 358 14.08 17.80 -30.76
CA GLU A 358 15.11 17.40 -31.71
C GLU A 358 16.47 17.32 -31.00
N THR A 359 16.87 16.15 -30.49
CA THR A 359 18.20 15.99 -29.87
C THR A 359 19.25 15.47 -30.85
N ARG A 360 20.21 16.34 -31.21
CA ARG A 360 21.52 15.91 -31.75
C ARG A 360 22.50 15.71 -30.60
N LEU A 361 22.59 14.50 -30.06
CA LEU A 361 23.61 14.12 -29.06
C LEU A 361 25.03 14.50 -29.56
N LYS A 362 25.79 15.25 -28.75
CA LYS A 362 27.17 15.63 -29.09
C LYS A 362 28.16 14.58 -28.59
N ILE A 363 28.71 13.77 -29.49
CA ILE A 363 29.81 12.85 -29.17
C ILE A 363 31.14 13.48 -29.58
N ARG A 364 32.02 13.72 -28.61
CA ARG A 364 33.36 14.31 -28.77
C ARG A 364 34.42 13.23 -28.55
N THR A 365 35.28 13.03 -29.54
CA THR A 365 36.37 12.04 -29.52
C THR A 365 37.67 12.69 -29.98
N PRO A 366 38.85 12.10 -29.70
CA PRO A 366 40.11 12.53 -30.30
C PRO A 366 40.00 12.61 -31.84
N SER A 367 40.77 13.50 -32.48
CA SER A 367 40.76 13.62 -33.94
C SER A 367 41.41 12.43 -34.64
N GLY A 368 40.93 12.09 -35.84
CA GLY A 368 41.50 11.06 -36.71
C GLY A 368 40.67 9.77 -36.77
N LYS A 369 41.12 8.81 -37.61
CA LYS A 369 40.37 7.59 -37.94
C LYS A 369 39.90 6.78 -36.73
N SER A 370 40.76 6.67 -35.72
CA SER A 370 40.46 5.95 -34.48
C SER A 370 39.34 6.64 -33.68
N GLY A 371 39.38 7.97 -33.57
CA GLY A 371 38.31 8.74 -32.93
C GLY A 371 36.99 8.66 -33.67
N ASP A 372 36.99 8.71 -35.00
CA ASP A 372 35.76 8.52 -35.80
C ASP A 372 35.15 7.13 -35.58
N ALA A 373 35.99 6.10 -35.42
CA ALA A 373 35.53 4.75 -35.10
C ALA A 373 34.93 4.68 -33.68
N MET A 374 35.58 5.28 -32.68
CA MET A 374 35.02 5.38 -31.32
C MET A 374 33.69 6.11 -31.32
N LYS A 375 33.58 7.23 -32.06
CA LYS A 375 32.35 8.01 -32.17
C LYS A 375 31.20 7.19 -32.73
N ARG A 376 31.45 6.39 -33.77
CA ARG A 376 30.45 5.47 -34.34
C ARG A 376 30.05 4.37 -33.35
N ALA A 377 31.03 3.78 -32.65
CA ALA A 377 30.77 2.73 -31.67
C ALA A 377 29.94 3.23 -30.47
N ILE A 378 30.29 4.40 -29.91
CA ILE A 378 29.52 5.06 -28.86
C ILE A 378 28.11 5.38 -29.35
N ALA A 379 27.96 5.94 -30.55
CA ALA A 379 26.65 6.25 -31.12
C ALA A 379 25.77 5.02 -31.35
N ALA A 380 26.37 3.84 -31.59
CA ALA A 380 25.63 2.58 -31.68
C ALA A 380 25.09 2.17 -30.32
N VAL A 381 25.96 2.08 -29.29
CA VAL A 381 25.54 1.72 -27.92
C VAL A 381 24.46 2.66 -27.40
N VAL A 382 24.61 3.97 -27.63
CA VAL A 382 23.62 4.96 -27.18
C VAL A 382 22.25 4.73 -27.82
N ARG A 383 22.19 4.50 -29.14
CA ARG A 383 20.93 4.24 -29.85
C ARG A 383 20.26 2.94 -29.42
N GLU A 384 21.06 1.97 -28.98
CA GLU A 384 20.57 0.68 -28.48
C GLU A 384 20.06 0.73 -27.03
N SER A 385 20.48 1.72 -26.24
CA SER A 385 20.30 1.68 -24.76
C SER A 385 19.32 2.69 -24.19
N VAL A 386 19.02 3.78 -24.91
CA VAL A 386 18.15 4.85 -24.41
C VAL A 386 17.20 5.36 -25.49
N ASP A 387 15.96 5.62 -25.10
CA ASP A 387 14.94 6.20 -25.99
C ASP A 387 15.17 7.70 -26.26
N ALA A 388 14.38 8.27 -27.18
CA ALA A 388 14.48 9.68 -27.56
C ALA A 388 14.17 10.66 -26.41
N ALA A 389 13.26 10.30 -25.50
CA ALA A 389 12.89 11.14 -24.36
C ALA A 389 13.99 11.17 -23.29
N VAL A 390 14.76 10.10 -23.17
CA VAL A 390 15.94 10.01 -22.30
C VAL A 390 17.15 10.69 -22.94
N LEU A 391 17.32 10.56 -24.26
CA LEU A 391 18.41 11.25 -24.98
C LEU A 391 18.40 12.77 -24.79
N CYS A 392 17.24 13.39 -24.55
CA CYS A 392 17.14 14.83 -24.29
C CYS A 392 17.79 15.28 -22.99
N THR A 393 18.02 14.36 -22.04
CA THR A 393 18.69 14.64 -20.77
C THR A 393 20.21 14.57 -20.90
N ILE A 394 20.75 14.06 -22.01
CA ILE A 394 22.20 13.91 -22.23
C ILE A 394 22.70 14.99 -23.18
N GLU A 395 23.54 15.90 -22.69
CA GLU A 395 24.12 16.97 -23.50
C GLU A 395 25.24 16.44 -24.40
N SER A 396 26.17 15.67 -23.84
CA SER A 396 27.33 15.16 -24.58
C SER A 396 27.99 13.93 -23.96
N VAL A 397 28.68 13.17 -24.81
CA VAL A 397 29.62 12.11 -24.44
C VAL A 397 31.01 12.52 -24.90
N THR A 398 31.96 12.65 -23.98
CA THR A 398 33.33 13.11 -24.25
C THR A 398 34.33 12.03 -23.91
N VAL A 399 35.16 11.63 -24.88
CA VAL A 399 36.26 10.69 -24.68
C VAL A 399 37.54 11.46 -24.38
N THR A 400 38.19 11.16 -23.25
CA THR A 400 39.42 11.83 -22.80
C THR A 400 40.59 10.87 -22.63
N THR A 401 41.80 11.35 -22.92
CA THR A 401 43.06 10.67 -22.58
C THR A 401 43.56 11.03 -21.18
N ASN A 402 43.06 12.12 -20.60
CA ASN A 402 43.45 12.60 -19.28
C ASN A 402 42.20 12.95 -18.48
N MET A 403 41.81 12.05 -17.58
CA MET A 403 40.61 12.22 -16.76
C MET A 403 40.72 13.42 -15.82
N ARG A 404 41.91 13.69 -15.28
CA ARG A 404 42.17 14.83 -14.38
C ARG A 404 41.85 16.16 -15.07
N VAL A 405 42.39 16.37 -16.26
CA VAL A 405 42.16 17.62 -17.03
C VAL A 405 40.69 17.75 -17.45
N ALA A 406 40.07 16.65 -17.86
CA ALA A 406 38.66 16.67 -18.27
C ALA A 406 37.74 17.02 -17.09
N MET A 407 37.95 16.39 -15.93
CA MET A 407 37.18 16.69 -14.72
C MET A 407 37.47 18.09 -14.18
N GLU A 408 38.71 18.55 -14.19
CA GLU A 408 39.06 19.92 -13.75
C GLU A 408 38.34 20.99 -14.58
N SER A 409 38.24 20.78 -15.89
CA SER A 409 37.49 21.66 -16.80
C SER A 409 35.99 21.73 -16.43
N GLU A 410 35.38 20.64 -15.99
CA GLU A 410 33.96 20.60 -15.61
C GLU A 410 33.72 21.09 -14.18
N LEU A 411 34.48 20.57 -13.22
CA LEU A 411 34.32 20.87 -11.79
C LEU A 411 34.79 22.28 -11.42
N LYS A 412 35.56 22.95 -12.30
CA LYS A 412 36.17 24.27 -12.03
C LYS A 412 37.10 24.27 -10.81
N ARG A 413 37.65 23.10 -10.48
CA ARG A 413 38.66 22.88 -9.44
C ARG A 413 39.44 21.61 -9.76
N VAL A 414 40.62 21.47 -9.16
CA VAL A 414 41.40 20.24 -9.27
C VAL A 414 40.62 19.09 -8.61
N PRO A 415 40.37 17.98 -9.32
CA PRO A 415 39.76 16.81 -8.71
C PRO A 415 40.76 16.12 -7.77
N ASN A 416 40.28 15.65 -6.64
CA ASN A 416 41.10 14.88 -5.72
C ASN A 416 41.31 13.44 -6.25
N ASP A 417 42.25 12.70 -5.66
CA ASP A 417 42.60 11.35 -6.14
C ASP A 417 41.45 10.35 -6.00
N GLN A 418 40.55 10.56 -5.03
CA GLN A 418 39.35 9.76 -4.86
C GLN A 418 38.36 9.97 -6.01
N GLU A 419 38.07 11.21 -6.39
CA GLU A 419 37.21 11.53 -7.53
C GLU A 419 37.74 10.92 -8.83
N LEU A 420 39.07 10.88 -8.99
CA LEU A 420 39.70 10.24 -10.15
C LEU A 420 39.60 8.72 -10.13
N ARG A 421 39.69 8.09 -8.95
CA ARG A 421 39.44 6.65 -8.81
C ARG A 421 38.00 6.31 -9.16
N ILE A 422 37.03 7.07 -8.66
CA ILE A 422 35.60 6.88 -8.97
C ILE A 422 35.33 7.07 -10.47
N ALA A 423 36.01 8.04 -11.11
CA ALA A 423 35.88 8.30 -12.54
C ALA A 423 36.66 7.31 -13.44
N ALA A 424 37.33 6.29 -12.90
CA ALA A 424 38.21 5.40 -13.67
C ALA A 424 37.49 4.61 -14.77
N ALA A 425 36.20 4.32 -14.60
CA ALA A 425 35.33 3.69 -15.60
C ALA A 425 34.45 4.71 -16.36
N GLY A 426 34.63 6.00 -16.10
CA GLY A 426 33.79 7.09 -16.61
C GLY A 426 32.97 7.75 -15.51
N VAL A 427 32.57 8.99 -15.79
CA VAL A 427 31.80 9.82 -14.86
C VAL A 427 30.67 10.52 -15.59
N VAL A 428 29.54 10.68 -14.90
CA VAL A 428 28.38 11.44 -15.38
C VAL A 428 28.22 12.65 -14.49
N LEU A 429 28.24 13.84 -15.08
CA LEU A 429 28.19 15.10 -14.36
C LEU A 429 26.92 15.88 -14.74
N PRO A 430 26.18 16.45 -13.77
CA PRO A 430 25.11 17.38 -14.07
C PRO A 430 25.69 18.69 -14.60
N VAL A 431 25.10 19.21 -15.66
CA VAL A 431 25.49 20.45 -16.31
C VAL A 431 24.25 21.31 -16.54
N LYS A 432 24.35 22.61 -16.21
CA LYS A 432 23.27 23.56 -16.41
C LYS A 432 23.44 24.26 -17.75
N ASN A 433 22.49 24.09 -18.66
CA ASN A 433 22.46 24.72 -19.97
C ASN A 433 21.23 25.66 -20.05
N GLY A 434 21.47 26.95 -19.83
CA GLY A 434 20.39 27.94 -19.66
C GLY A 434 19.56 27.64 -18.41
N THR A 435 18.26 27.41 -18.59
CA THR A 435 17.33 27.05 -17.50
C THR A 435 17.22 25.55 -17.24
N ARG A 436 17.82 24.70 -18.09
CA ARG A 436 17.66 23.24 -18.04
C ARG A 436 18.90 22.55 -17.47
N TRP A 437 18.68 21.49 -16.72
CA TRP A 437 19.73 20.57 -16.29
C TRP A 437 19.83 19.39 -17.26
N GLN A 438 21.05 19.06 -17.66
CA GLN A 438 21.39 17.92 -18.50
C GLN A 438 22.59 17.18 -17.90
N SER A 439 22.97 16.07 -18.50
CA SER A 439 24.12 15.27 -18.09
C SER A 439 25.22 15.28 -19.15
N ARG A 440 26.47 15.36 -18.70
CA ARG A 440 27.66 15.18 -19.52
C ARG A 440 28.37 13.90 -19.09
N ILE A 441 28.61 13.00 -20.03
CA ILE A 441 29.32 11.74 -19.79
C ILE A 441 30.78 11.94 -20.23
N ILE A 442 31.73 11.68 -19.34
CA ILE A 442 33.16 11.68 -19.65
C ILE A 442 33.67 10.25 -19.55
N LEU A 443 34.24 9.74 -20.64
CA LEU A 443 34.75 8.38 -20.75
C LEU A 443 36.27 8.38 -20.93
N PRO A 444 36.99 7.51 -20.20
CA PRO A 444 38.38 7.23 -20.51
C PRO A 444 38.52 6.65 -21.91
N ARG A 445 39.58 7.05 -22.62
CA ARG A 445 39.90 6.53 -23.95
C ARG A 445 39.95 5.00 -24.01
N ARG A 446 40.50 4.34 -22.99
CA ARG A 446 40.55 2.87 -22.89
C ARG A 446 39.18 2.19 -22.97
N ILE A 447 38.14 2.82 -22.43
CA ILE A 447 36.76 2.31 -22.46
C ILE A 447 36.15 2.55 -23.85
N ALA A 448 36.43 3.70 -24.46
CA ALA A 448 35.98 3.96 -25.83
C ALA A 448 36.66 3.07 -26.87
N GLU A 449 37.94 2.73 -26.65
CA GLU A 449 38.71 1.78 -27.47
C GLU A 449 38.17 0.37 -27.35
N SER A 450 37.77 -0.06 -26.15
CA SER A 450 37.22 -1.41 -25.96
C SER A 450 35.91 -1.64 -26.73
N LEU A 451 35.17 -0.59 -27.08
CA LEU A 451 33.95 -0.69 -27.91
C LEU A 451 34.22 -1.03 -29.39
N LEU A 452 35.48 -0.95 -29.84
CA LEU A 452 35.80 -1.11 -31.26
C LEU A 452 35.63 -2.57 -31.74
N PRO A 453 35.21 -2.80 -33.00
CA PRO A 453 34.94 -4.16 -33.51
C PRO A 453 36.15 -5.10 -33.54
N ASN A 454 37.37 -4.55 -33.53
CA ASN A 454 38.61 -5.32 -33.63
C ASN A 454 39.15 -5.77 -32.27
N GLU A 455 38.49 -5.39 -31.17
CA GLU A 455 38.87 -5.79 -29.82
C GLU A 455 38.40 -7.20 -29.48
N MET A 456 39.00 -7.76 -28.43
CA MET A 456 38.58 -9.07 -27.92
C MET A 456 37.10 -9.01 -27.47
N PRO A 457 36.27 -10.02 -27.78
CA PRO A 457 34.84 -10.01 -27.42
C PRO A 457 34.57 -9.73 -25.94
N ALA A 458 35.41 -10.23 -25.04
CA ALA A 458 35.31 -9.96 -23.60
C ALA A 458 35.51 -8.47 -23.27
N LYS A 459 36.54 -7.82 -23.82
CA LYS A 459 36.78 -6.39 -23.64
C LYS A 459 35.67 -5.54 -24.25
N GLN A 460 35.13 -5.97 -25.38
CA GLN A 460 34.02 -5.29 -26.03
C GLN A 460 32.74 -5.35 -25.20
N ARG A 461 32.43 -6.51 -24.60
CA ARG A 461 31.33 -6.65 -23.65
C ARG A 461 31.51 -5.74 -22.44
N LEU A 462 32.69 -5.74 -21.83
CA LEU A 462 32.98 -4.86 -20.69
C LEU A 462 32.83 -3.38 -21.06
N GLY A 463 33.37 -2.96 -22.21
CA GLY A 463 33.21 -1.60 -22.72
C GLY A 463 31.76 -1.20 -22.92
N ARG A 464 30.96 -2.08 -23.54
CA ARG A 464 29.52 -1.86 -23.76
C ARG A 464 28.79 -1.73 -22.43
N ARG A 465 29.05 -2.63 -21.48
CA ARG A 465 28.45 -2.61 -20.14
C ARG A 465 28.77 -1.31 -19.40
N VAL A 466 30.04 -0.92 -19.33
CA VAL A 466 30.47 0.34 -18.70
C VAL A 466 29.80 1.55 -19.35
N MET A 467 29.68 1.57 -20.68
CA MET A 467 28.97 2.62 -21.39
C MET A 467 27.48 2.66 -21.01
N LYS A 468 26.79 1.52 -21.00
CA LYS A 468 25.38 1.41 -20.61
C LYS A 468 25.15 1.86 -19.16
N VAL A 469 26.02 1.47 -18.24
CA VAL A 469 25.96 1.94 -16.84
C VAL A 469 26.03 3.46 -16.76
N ASN A 470 26.95 4.09 -17.49
CA ASN A 470 27.03 5.56 -17.53
C ASN A 470 25.79 6.20 -18.21
N LEU A 471 25.14 5.52 -19.16
CA LEU A 471 23.88 5.99 -19.74
C LEU A 471 22.73 5.91 -18.72
N GLY A 472 22.58 4.78 -18.02
CA GLY A 472 21.56 4.62 -16.96
C GLY A 472 21.75 5.63 -15.82
N ARG A 473 23.00 5.92 -15.44
CA ARG A 473 23.31 7.03 -14.51
C ARG A 473 22.80 8.38 -15.02
N ALA A 474 22.99 8.67 -16.31
CA ALA A 474 22.47 9.91 -16.90
C ALA A 474 20.94 9.94 -16.94
N VAL A 475 20.26 8.79 -17.07
CA VAL A 475 18.80 8.68 -16.93
C VAL A 475 18.37 9.06 -15.51
N TYR A 476 19.03 8.49 -14.49
CA TYR A 476 18.76 8.80 -13.09
C TYR A 476 18.91 10.30 -12.77
N LEU A 477 19.99 10.93 -13.24
CA LEU A 477 20.16 12.38 -13.15
C LEU A 477 19.04 13.12 -13.90
N GLY A 478 18.64 12.63 -15.07
CA GLY A 478 17.53 13.16 -15.85
C GLY A 478 16.19 13.14 -15.12
N CYS A 479 15.92 12.13 -14.28
CA CYS A 479 14.74 12.09 -13.41
C CYS A 479 14.79 13.20 -12.36
N TRP A 480 15.91 13.35 -11.66
CA TRP A 480 16.10 14.45 -10.70
C TRP A 480 16.00 15.83 -11.34
N ALA A 481 16.58 16.01 -12.53
CA ALA A 481 16.49 17.26 -13.29
C ALA A 481 15.05 17.68 -13.60
N ARG A 482 14.15 16.70 -13.80
CA ARG A 482 12.73 16.95 -14.07
C ARG A 482 11.94 17.23 -12.79
N GLN A 483 12.19 16.46 -11.74
CA GLN A 483 11.35 16.48 -10.54
C GLN A 483 11.82 17.51 -9.49
N TYR A 484 13.12 17.54 -9.19
CA TYR A 484 13.69 18.42 -8.17
C TYR A 484 15.12 18.87 -8.56
N PRO A 485 15.24 19.78 -9.55
CA PRO A 485 16.55 20.21 -10.08
C PRO A 485 17.43 20.95 -9.06
N ALA A 486 16.87 21.40 -7.94
CA ALA A 486 17.62 22.05 -6.87
C ALA A 486 18.66 21.11 -6.21
N ILE A 487 18.50 19.79 -6.35
CA ILE A 487 19.45 18.78 -5.83
C ILE A 487 20.88 18.98 -6.37
N PHE A 488 21.04 19.54 -7.58
CA PHE A 488 22.36 19.74 -8.19
C PHE A 488 23.10 21.00 -7.71
N VAL A 489 22.42 21.85 -6.94
CA VAL A 489 22.97 23.12 -6.44
C VAL A 489 23.05 23.14 -4.92
N GLN A 490 22.09 22.52 -4.24
CA GLN A 490 22.05 22.49 -2.79
C GLN A 490 23.17 21.61 -2.24
N GLN A 491 24.08 22.22 -1.50
CA GLN A 491 24.95 21.49 -0.57
C GLN A 491 24.18 21.29 0.74
N GLY A 492 24.35 20.13 1.37
CA GLY A 492 23.79 19.89 2.69
C GLY A 492 24.30 20.96 3.68
N PRO A 493 23.52 21.31 4.71
CA PRO A 493 23.89 22.34 5.69
C PRO A 493 25.19 22.01 6.44
N THR A 494 25.64 20.75 6.44
CA THR A 494 26.88 20.29 7.07
C THR A 494 27.68 19.38 6.12
N LEU A 495 29.00 19.30 6.34
CA LEU A 495 29.89 18.37 5.63
C LEU A 495 29.39 16.92 5.75
N TRP A 496 28.90 16.54 6.94
CA TRP A 496 28.35 15.21 7.21
C TRP A 496 27.16 14.90 6.31
N GLN A 497 26.10 15.71 6.36
CA GLN A 497 24.89 15.48 5.58
C GLN A 497 25.16 15.56 4.07
N HIS A 498 26.02 16.49 3.64
CA HIS A 498 26.44 16.56 2.24
C HIS A 498 27.14 15.26 1.80
N THR A 499 28.04 14.72 2.63
CA THR A 499 28.75 13.47 2.35
C THR A 499 27.79 12.29 2.25
N LEU A 500 26.87 12.13 3.20
CA LEU A 500 25.90 11.02 3.18
C LEU A 500 25.00 11.08 1.94
N TYR A 501 24.46 12.26 1.61
CA TYR A 501 23.61 12.42 0.42
C TYR A 501 24.38 12.24 -0.89
N ALA A 502 25.62 12.70 -0.96
CA ALA A 502 26.45 12.50 -2.16
C ALA A 502 26.70 11.00 -2.42
N ILE A 503 27.05 10.23 -1.37
CA ILE A 503 27.27 8.78 -1.48
C ILE A 503 25.95 8.06 -1.83
N ALA A 504 24.85 8.39 -1.14
CA ALA A 504 23.54 7.82 -1.42
C ALA A 504 23.08 8.09 -2.86
N PHE A 505 23.24 9.33 -3.31
CA PHE A 505 22.92 9.75 -4.69
C PHE A 505 23.75 8.98 -5.71
N ASN A 506 25.06 8.86 -5.47
CA ASN A 506 25.96 8.13 -6.35
C ASN A 506 25.60 6.65 -6.42
N ALA A 507 25.39 5.99 -5.28
CA ALA A 507 25.01 4.58 -5.25
C ALA A 507 23.68 4.32 -5.95
N ALA A 508 22.66 5.17 -5.73
CA ALA A 508 21.39 5.12 -6.46
C ALA A 508 21.59 5.29 -7.97
N SER A 509 22.49 6.20 -8.40
CA SER A 509 22.82 6.35 -9.81
C SER A 509 23.47 5.10 -10.39
N GLN A 510 24.36 4.42 -9.64
CA GLN A 510 25.03 3.19 -10.08
C GLN A 510 24.03 2.05 -10.24
N TYR A 511 23.11 1.89 -9.29
CA TYR A 511 22.01 0.93 -9.38
C TYR A 511 21.15 1.15 -10.63
N ALA A 512 20.68 2.39 -10.84
CA ALA A 512 19.95 2.76 -12.05
C ALA A 512 20.77 2.57 -13.34
N GLY A 513 22.08 2.80 -13.26
CA GLY A 513 23.06 2.49 -14.29
C GLY A 513 23.01 1.03 -14.72
N ALA A 514 23.15 0.13 -13.76
CA ALA A 514 23.14 -1.31 -13.97
C ALA A 514 21.78 -1.82 -14.48
N LEU A 515 20.65 -1.26 -13.99
CA LEU A 515 19.31 -1.62 -14.46
C LEU A 515 19.10 -1.44 -15.98
N VAL A 516 19.68 -0.40 -16.57
CA VAL A 516 19.53 -0.08 -18.00
C VAL A 516 20.38 -1.00 -18.89
N THR A 517 21.13 -1.94 -18.32
CA THR A 517 22.01 -2.82 -19.11
C THR A 517 21.29 -3.99 -19.78
N HIS A 518 20.00 -4.21 -19.49
CA HIS A 518 19.17 -5.28 -20.05
C HIS A 518 19.29 -5.36 -21.58
N GLU A 519 19.62 -6.54 -22.12
CA GLU A 519 19.55 -6.82 -23.56
C GLU A 519 18.26 -7.60 -23.85
N GLU A 520 17.50 -7.21 -24.88
CA GLU A 520 16.23 -7.87 -25.25
C GLU A 520 16.41 -9.35 -25.68
N MET A 521 17.66 -9.80 -25.90
CA MET A 521 18.00 -11.19 -26.19
C MET A 521 18.90 -11.74 -25.08
N GLU A 522 18.29 -12.42 -24.12
CA GLU A 522 18.91 -13.08 -22.95
C GLU A 522 19.68 -12.14 -22.00
N ALA A 523 19.21 -12.04 -20.75
CA ALA A 523 19.99 -11.44 -19.68
C ALA A 523 21.27 -12.27 -19.48
N LEU A 524 22.36 -11.83 -20.11
CA LEU A 524 23.65 -12.49 -20.00
C LEU A 524 24.26 -12.15 -18.64
N PRO A 525 24.61 -13.15 -17.81
CA PRO A 525 25.12 -12.93 -16.48
C PRO A 525 26.39 -12.06 -16.47
N LEU A 526 26.62 -11.36 -15.37
CA LEU A 526 27.87 -10.65 -15.14
C LEU A 526 29.06 -11.60 -15.35
N ASP A 527 30.00 -11.26 -16.24
CA ASP A 527 31.22 -12.06 -16.42
C ASP A 527 32.08 -12.09 -15.15
N GLY A 528 32.87 -13.15 -15.00
CA GLY A 528 33.67 -13.36 -13.79
C GLY A 528 34.74 -12.28 -13.54
N GLU A 529 35.22 -11.60 -14.57
CA GLU A 529 36.21 -10.52 -14.42
C GLU A 529 35.57 -9.29 -13.77
N ALA A 530 34.39 -8.87 -14.23
CA ALA A 530 33.63 -7.77 -13.64
C ALA A 530 33.15 -8.10 -12.21
N GLN A 531 32.74 -9.35 -11.95
CA GLN A 531 32.39 -9.79 -10.59
C GLN A 531 33.59 -9.69 -9.64
N ASN A 532 34.77 -10.14 -10.09
CA ASN A 532 36.00 -10.08 -9.30
C ASN A 532 36.46 -8.64 -9.03
N GLU A 533 36.29 -7.73 -10.00
CA GLU A 533 36.60 -6.31 -9.81
C GLU A 533 35.71 -5.67 -8.74
N LEU A 534 34.39 -5.91 -8.81
CA LEU A 534 33.44 -5.40 -7.82
C LEU A 534 33.70 -5.99 -6.42
N ALA A 535 33.97 -7.30 -6.34
CA ALA A 535 34.35 -7.96 -5.09
C ALA A 535 35.67 -7.41 -4.52
N SER A 536 36.65 -7.11 -5.37
CA SER A 536 37.93 -6.51 -4.97
C SER A 536 37.75 -5.08 -4.42
N ASN A 537 36.88 -4.29 -5.05
CA ASN A 537 36.53 -2.95 -4.58
C ASN A 537 35.88 -2.98 -3.20
N ILE A 538 34.92 -3.90 -2.98
CA ILE A 538 34.26 -4.11 -1.68
C ILE A 538 35.30 -4.49 -0.61
N THR A 539 36.14 -5.48 -0.90
CA THR A 539 37.17 -5.98 0.03
C THR A 539 38.17 -4.88 0.41
N THR A 540 38.63 -4.12 -0.59
CA THR A 540 39.60 -3.03 -0.39
C THR A 540 38.99 -1.91 0.44
N ALA A 541 37.75 -1.49 0.14
CA ALA A 541 37.07 -0.44 0.88
C ALA A 541 36.86 -0.83 2.36
N LEU A 542 36.38 -2.04 2.65
CA LEU A 542 36.19 -2.53 4.01
C LEU A 542 37.51 -2.57 4.79
N SER A 543 38.59 -3.06 4.16
CA SER A 543 39.91 -3.11 4.80
C SER A 543 40.47 -1.71 5.09
N GLN A 544 40.27 -0.76 4.19
CA GLN A 544 40.75 0.61 4.35
C GLN A 544 39.92 1.42 5.36
N LEU A 545 38.63 1.15 5.52
CA LEU A 545 37.79 1.81 6.53
C LEU A 545 38.35 1.57 7.94
N LEU A 546 38.84 0.37 8.23
CA LEU A 546 39.49 0.05 9.49
C LEU A 546 40.78 0.85 9.69
N LEU A 547 41.59 1.01 8.63
CA LEU A 547 42.82 1.81 8.68
C LEU A 547 42.55 3.29 8.91
N VAL A 548 41.52 3.84 8.26
CA VAL A 548 41.09 5.24 8.45
C VAL A 548 40.66 5.47 9.89
N ARG A 549 39.90 4.53 10.47
CA ARG A 549 39.55 4.58 11.89
C ARG A 549 40.78 4.58 12.80
N SER A 550 41.75 3.69 12.57
CA SER A 550 43.00 3.68 13.35
C SER A 550 43.76 5.00 13.20
N GLY A 551 43.74 5.61 12.00
CA GLY A 551 44.31 6.93 11.74
C GLY A 551 43.67 8.04 12.57
N PHE A 552 42.35 8.00 12.78
CA PHE A 552 41.63 9.00 13.58
C PHE A 552 42.17 9.13 15.01
N ALA A 553 42.62 8.02 15.61
CA ALA A 553 43.21 8.03 16.95
C ALA A 553 44.47 8.92 17.05
N SER A 554 45.11 9.26 15.93
CA SER A 554 46.30 10.13 15.91
C SER A 554 45.98 11.63 15.80
N HIS A 555 44.85 11.99 15.20
CA HIS A 555 44.56 13.40 14.87
C HIS A 555 43.24 13.94 15.45
N HIS A 556 42.33 13.07 15.89
CA HIS A 556 41.04 13.43 16.51
C HIS A 556 40.23 14.49 15.74
N ASN A 557 40.31 14.47 14.41
CA ASN A 557 39.67 15.43 13.54
C ASN A 557 38.54 14.75 12.75
N VAL A 558 37.32 15.11 13.09
CA VAL A 558 36.09 14.51 12.56
C VAL A 558 35.82 14.92 11.12
N ASP A 559 36.14 16.15 10.73
CA ASP A 559 35.99 16.60 9.34
C ASP A 559 36.95 15.84 8.43
N LYS A 560 38.19 15.65 8.90
CA LYS A 560 39.18 14.82 8.21
C LYS A 560 38.72 13.37 8.10
N LEU A 561 38.22 12.79 9.20
CA LEU A 561 37.64 11.43 9.18
C LEU A 561 36.53 11.32 8.14
N THR A 562 35.61 12.29 8.11
CA THR A 562 34.48 12.33 7.17
C THR A 562 34.95 12.37 5.72
N VAL A 563 35.97 13.17 5.41
CA VAL A 563 36.59 13.21 4.08
C VAL A 563 37.29 11.90 3.73
N ASP A 564 38.05 11.34 4.67
CA ASP A 564 38.86 10.13 4.45
C ASP A 564 37.98 8.88 4.24
N VAL A 565 36.82 8.77 4.90
CA VAL A 565 35.88 7.65 4.69
C VAL A 565 35.01 7.81 3.44
N ALA A 566 34.77 9.03 2.96
CA ALA A 566 33.80 9.30 1.90
C ALA A 566 34.04 8.47 0.64
N GLY A 567 35.30 8.32 0.22
CA GLY A 567 35.65 7.57 -0.99
C GLY A 567 35.54 6.07 -0.86
N LEU A 568 35.81 5.57 0.33
CA LEU A 568 35.71 4.15 0.64
C LEU A 568 34.24 3.75 0.66
N LEU A 569 33.39 4.57 1.29
CA LEU A 569 31.95 4.37 1.30
C LEU A 569 31.33 4.47 -0.10
N ASP A 570 31.72 5.47 -0.90
CA ASP A 570 31.26 5.60 -2.29
C ASP A 570 31.64 4.38 -3.14
N THR A 571 32.86 3.87 -2.98
CA THR A 571 33.34 2.67 -3.68
C THR A 571 32.57 1.42 -3.22
N LEU A 572 32.38 1.25 -1.92
CA LEU A 572 31.68 0.11 -1.33
C LEU A 572 30.20 0.08 -1.75
N LEU A 573 29.45 1.15 -1.43
CA LEU A 573 28.03 1.22 -1.75
C LEU A 573 27.80 1.25 -3.26
N GLY A 574 28.65 1.94 -4.02
CA GLY A 574 28.58 1.95 -5.48
C GLY A 574 28.77 0.56 -6.09
N SER A 575 29.69 -0.25 -5.56
CA SER A 575 29.92 -1.62 -6.04
C SER A 575 28.75 -2.54 -5.70
N VAL A 576 28.22 -2.47 -4.48
CA VAL A 576 27.05 -3.25 -4.06
C VAL A 576 25.80 -2.83 -4.83
N ALA A 577 25.57 -1.53 -5.03
CA ALA A 577 24.46 -1.00 -5.81
C ALA A 577 24.53 -1.42 -7.28
N THR A 578 25.74 -1.45 -7.86
CA THR A 578 25.98 -1.94 -9.22
C THR A 578 25.59 -3.41 -9.34
N LEU A 579 26.06 -4.27 -8.41
CA LEU A 579 25.70 -5.70 -8.38
C LEU A 579 24.19 -5.91 -8.18
N ALA A 580 23.56 -5.14 -7.30
CA ALA A 580 22.13 -5.21 -7.06
C ALA A 580 21.32 -4.87 -8.31
N GLY A 581 21.74 -3.87 -9.08
CA GLY A 581 21.10 -3.51 -10.35
C GLY A 581 21.30 -4.58 -11.43
N PHE A 582 22.45 -5.23 -11.48
CA PHE A 582 22.67 -6.37 -12.37
C PHE A 582 21.81 -7.58 -12.00
N ALA A 583 21.80 -7.98 -10.71
CA ALA A 583 20.93 -9.04 -10.22
C ALA A 583 19.46 -8.78 -10.57
N ALA A 584 18.96 -7.56 -10.33
CA ALA A 584 17.59 -7.18 -10.67
C ALA A 584 17.29 -7.29 -12.17
N THR A 585 18.27 -6.94 -13.02
CA THR A 585 18.16 -7.06 -14.48
C THR A 585 18.14 -8.51 -14.94
N GLU A 586 18.90 -9.37 -14.26
CA GLU A 586 19.00 -10.81 -14.52
C GLU A 586 17.82 -11.61 -13.94
N GLY A 587 16.90 -10.96 -13.22
CA GLY A 587 15.81 -11.62 -12.49
C GLY A 587 16.28 -12.42 -11.28
N GLY A 588 17.53 -12.21 -10.86
CA GLY A 588 18.19 -12.87 -9.74
C GLY A 588 18.27 -11.99 -8.48
N ALA A 589 19.11 -12.41 -7.54
CA ALA A 589 19.37 -11.72 -6.29
C ALA A 589 20.87 -11.57 -6.04
N LEU A 590 21.25 -10.72 -5.08
CA LEU A 590 22.66 -10.60 -4.67
C LEU A 590 23.27 -11.94 -4.20
N ASN A 591 22.43 -12.90 -3.78
CA ASN A 591 22.81 -14.25 -3.39
C ASN A 591 23.48 -15.04 -4.53
N ASP A 592 23.27 -14.63 -5.79
CA ASP A 592 23.81 -15.28 -6.97
C ASP A 592 25.31 -14.97 -7.19
N TYR A 593 25.90 -14.09 -6.37
CA TYR A 593 27.32 -13.70 -6.42
C TYR A 593 28.10 -14.24 -5.21
N PRO A 594 28.54 -15.52 -5.21
CA PRO A 594 29.04 -16.20 -4.00
C PRO A 594 30.29 -15.57 -3.39
N LEU A 595 31.19 -15.02 -4.20
CA LEU A 595 32.38 -14.31 -3.69
C LEU A 595 31.98 -13.07 -2.89
N VAL A 596 30.98 -12.32 -3.37
CA VAL A 596 30.47 -11.11 -2.72
C VAL A 596 29.71 -11.48 -1.45
N VAL A 597 28.90 -12.54 -1.50
CA VAL A 597 28.22 -13.11 -0.31
C VAL A 597 29.26 -13.39 0.78
N GLN A 598 30.31 -14.15 0.46
CA GLN A 598 31.35 -14.51 1.42
C GLN A 598 32.04 -13.29 2.04
N ILE A 599 32.37 -12.27 1.23
CA ILE A 599 33.02 -11.05 1.71
C ILE A 599 32.09 -10.27 2.66
N LEU A 600 30.82 -10.13 2.30
CA LEU A 600 29.84 -9.38 3.08
C LEU A 600 29.43 -10.12 4.35
N GLU A 601 29.29 -11.45 4.31
CA GLU A 601 29.04 -12.28 5.49
C GLU A 601 30.20 -12.17 6.50
N ALA A 602 31.45 -12.24 6.03
CA ALA A 602 32.62 -12.06 6.89
C ALA A 602 32.66 -10.69 7.59
N ALA A 603 31.97 -9.69 7.02
CA ALA A 603 31.84 -8.35 7.58
C ALA A 603 30.50 -8.11 8.32
N ASN A 604 29.62 -9.10 8.45
CA ASN A 604 28.24 -8.96 8.97
C ASN A 604 27.42 -7.89 8.23
N LEU A 605 27.57 -7.84 6.90
CA LEU A 605 26.94 -6.87 6.00
C LEU A 605 26.08 -7.53 4.91
N PHE A 606 25.91 -8.85 4.93
CA PHE A 606 25.12 -9.51 3.90
C PHE A 606 23.62 -9.15 3.97
N ASP A 607 22.99 -9.27 5.15
CA ASP A 607 21.59 -8.84 5.37
C ASP A 607 21.40 -7.35 5.03
N TRP A 608 22.38 -6.51 5.37
CA TRP A 608 22.42 -5.10 5.00
C TRP A 608 22.39 -4.91 3.48
N ALA A 609 23.18 -5.68 2.72
CA ALA A 609 23.24 -5.56 1.27
C ALA A 609 21.92 -5.97 0.60
N ILE A 610 21.23 -6.98 1.15
CA ILE A 610 19.88 -7.36 0.70
C ILE A 610 18.88 -6.23 0.96
N LEU A 611 18.86 -5.67 2.17
CA LEU A 611 18.01 -4.52 2.48
C LEU A 611 18.34 -3.31 1.59
N PHE A 612 19.63 -3.05 1.36
CA PHE A 612 20.09 -1.95 0.52
C PHE A 612 19.63 -2.10 -0.92
N ALA A 613 19.70 -3.32 -1.49
CA ALA A 613 19.17 -3.60 -2.81
C ALA A 613 17.66 -3.34 -2.91
N LYS A 614 16.88 -3.74 -1.88
CA LYS A 614 15.43 -3.46 -1.82
C LYS A 614 15.14 -1.96 -1.76
N ASP A 615 15.88 -1.23 -0.93
CA ASP A 615 15.71 0.21 -0.76
C ASP A 615 16.11 1.01 -2.02
N LEU A 616 17.16 0.56 -2.74
CA LEU A 616 17.54 1.10 -4.05
C LEU A 616 16.44 0.89 -5.09
N ALA A 617 15.87 -0.32 -5.16
CA ALA A 617 14.77 -0.64 -6.06
C ALA A 617 13.56 0.26 -5.79
N ARG A 618 13.14 0.32 -4.53
CA ARG A 618 12.01 1.15 -4.08
C ARG A 618 12.24 2.64 -4.38
N HIS A 619 13.43 3.15 -4.07
CA HIS A 619 13.80 4.53 -4.37
C HIS A 619 13.65 4.84 -5.87
N TYR A 620 14.12 3.95 -6.73
CA TYR A 620 14.03 4.10 -8.18
C TYR A 620 12.59 3.96 -8.71
N GLU A 621 11.75 3.13 -8.11
CA GLU A 621 10.32 3.03 -8.44
C GLU A 621 9.59 4.35 -8.18
N TYR A 622 9.92 5.05 -7.09
CA TYR A 622 9.33 6.35 -6.74
C TYR A 622 9.94 7.56 -7.47
N ARG A 623 10.77 7.35 -8.49
CA ARG A 623 11.49 8.42 -9.22
C ARG A 623 10.64 9.52 -9.84
N THR A 624 9.35 9.27 -10.06
CA THR A 624 8.40 10.26 -10.59
C THR A 624 7.80 11.15 -9.51
N ARG A 625 8.07 10.86 -8.23
CA ARG A 625 7.48 11.53 -7.06
C ARG A 625 8.48 12.27 -6.18
N TRP A 626 9.77 12.22 -6.51
CA TRP A 626 10.79 12.94 -5.76
C TRP A 626 10.50 14.44 -5.72
N SER A 627 10.57 15.04 -4.55
CA SER A 627 10.20 16.42 -4.30
C SER A 627 11.25 17.19 -3.50
N SER A 628 12.20 16.49 -2.88
CA SER A 628 13.22 17.11 -2.04
C SER A 628 14.48 16.25 -1.91
N ALA A 629 15.55 16.81 -1.34
CA ALA A 629 16.73 16.02 -0.99
C ALA A 629 16.45 14.96 0.10
N ALA A 630 15.35 15.12 0.87
CA ALA A 630 14.95 14.16 1.91
C ALA A 630 14.53 12.80 1.32
N ASP A 631 14.21 12.73 0.03
CA ASP A 631 13.95 11.46 -0.66
C ASP A 631 15.21 10.55 -0.72
N LEU A 632 16.40 11.07 -0.40
CA LEU A 632 17.63 10.29 -0.24
C LEU A 632 17.87 9.80 1.20
N ASN A 633 17.05 10.19 2.19
CA ASN A 633 17.30 9.90 3.60
C ASN A 633 17.42 8.41 3.89
N GLN A 634 16.52 7.60 3.34
CA GLN A 634 16.53 6.16 3.55
C GLN A 634 17.85 5.52 3.03
N LEU A 635 18.33 5.97 1.87
CA LEU A 635 19.62 5.52 1.33
C LEU A 635 20.82 6.08 2.11
N ALA A 636 20.70 7.28 2.67
CA ALA A 636 21.73 7.88 3.53
C ALA A 636 21.90 7.11 4.85
N GLU A 637 20.83 6.51 5.39
CA GLU A 637 20.92 5.63 6.56
C GLU A 637 21.79 4.40 6.31
N HIS A 638 21.81 3.86 5.08
CA HIS A 638 22.73 2.77 4.72
C HIS A 638 24.19 3.18 4.79
N VAL A 639 24.51 4.43 4.44
CA VAL A 639 25.88 4.97 4.56
C VAL A 639 26.29 5.00 6.04
N GLU A 640 25.39 5.47 6.90
CA GLU A 640 25.63 5.52 8.35
C GLU A 640 25.74 4.13 8.97
N ARG A 641 24.94 3.16 8.51
CA ARG A 641 25.02 1.76 8.93
C ARG A 641 26.39 1.13 8.67
N ILE A 642 27.08 1.50 7.58
CA ILE A 642 28.46 1.07 7.35
C ILE A 642 29.41 1.75 8.33
N LEU A 643 29.23 3.04 8.62
CA LEU A 643 30.05 3.77 9.58
C LEU A 643 29.97 3.20 11.00
N TRP A 644 28.83 2.62 11.39
CA TRP A 644 28.70 1.92 12.67
C TRP A 644 29.66 0.72 12.80
N THR A 645 30.03 0.06 11.70
CA THR A 645 31.00 -1.06 11.73
C THR A 645 32.39 -0.63 12.17
N ILE A 646 32.71 0.66 11.98
CA ILE A 646 33.93 1.29 12.45
C ILE A 646 33.67 2.25 13.61
N GLY A 647 32.57 2.07 14.33
CA GLY A 647 32.28 2.78 15.58
C GLY A 647 32.05 4.28 15.42
N VAL A 648 31.65 4.73 14.22
CA VAL A 648 31.34 6.13 13.94
C VAL A 648 29.82 6.28 13.82
N SER A 649 29.22 7.14 14.65
CA SER A 649 27.79 7.47 14.61
C SER A 649 27.58 8.98 14.62
N ALA A 650 26.41 9.45 14.20
CA ALA A 650 26.06 10.86 14.30
C ALA A 650 24.67 11.07 14.89
N THR A 651 24.57 12.03 15.81
CA THR A 651 23.30 12.43 16.41
C THR A 651 22.95 13.84 15.92
N PRO A 652 21.75 14.05 15.34
CA PRO A 652 21.31 15.38 14.94
C PRO A 652 21.07 16.26 16.18
N ILE A 653 21.60 17.49 16.15
CA ILE A 653 21.39 18.53 17.17
C ILE A 653 20.94 19.80 16.44
N GLY A 654 19.62 19.97 16.30
CA GLY A 654 19.05 21.05 15.50
C GLY A 654 19.45 20.92 14.03
N ALA A 655 20.16 21.92 13.50
CA ALA A 655 20.69 21.93 12.12
C ALA A 655 22.11 21.33 11.99
N LEU A 656 22.72 20.90 13.11
CA LEU A 656 24.08 20.36 13.15
C LEU A 656 24.05 18.86 13.49
N TYR A 657 25.22 18.22 13.37
CA TYR A 657 25.43 16.83 13.77
C TYR A 657 26.55 16.75 14.80
N LYS A 658 26.32 16.03 15.90
CA LYS A 658 27.36 15.60 16.82
C LYS A 658 27.83 14.22 16.37
N ILE A 659 29.04 14.16 15.83
CA ILE A 659 29.65 12.90 15.39
C ILE A 659 30.42 12.30 16.55
N HIS A 660 30.10 11.06 16.88
CA HIS A 660 30.73 10.28 17.92
C HIS A 660 31.61 9.19 17.29
N VAL A 661 32.83 9.07 17.78
CA VAL A 661 33.74 7.97 17.41
C VAL A 661 34.03 7.19 18.68
N CYS A 662 33.46 5.99 18.78
CA CYS A 662 33.56 5.16 19.98
C CYS A 662 34.99 4.66 20.20
N ASP A 663 35.33 4.45 21.47
CA ASP A 663 36.49 3.67 21.85
C ASP A 663 36.30 2.16 21.52
N GLU A 664 37.29 1.34 21.85
CA GLU A 664 37.25 -0.11 21.59
C GLU A 664 36.12 -0.82 22.36
N GLY A 665 35.79 -0.33 23.57
CA GLY A 665 34.69 -0.88 24.37
C GLY A 665 33.33 -0.60 23.74
N GLY A 666 33.11 0.64 23.29
CA GLY A 666 31.91 1.05 22.56
C GLY A 666 31.79 0.35 21.20
N LEU A 667 32.91 0.12 20.51
CA LEU A 667 32.91 -0.68 19.28
C LEU A 667 32.45 -2.11 19.53
N ALA A 668 32.95 -2.77 20.58
CA ALA A 668 32.54 -4.13 20.93
C ALA A 668 31.04 -4.19 21.28
N LEU A 669 30.50 -3.15 21.91
CA LEU A 669 29.06 -3.04 22.15
C LEU A 669 28.27 -2.91 20.84
N ILE A 670 28.65 -1.99 19.96
CA ILE A 670 28.01 -1.83 18.64
C ILE A 670 28.09 -3.14 17.84
N GLY A 671 29.25 -3.80 17.84
CA GLY A 671 29.44 -5.10 17.21
C GLY A 671 28.45 -6.16 17.70
N ARG A 672 28.15 -6.20 19.00
CA ARG A 672 27.13 -7.11 19.55
C ARG A 672 25.72 -6.76 19.09
N ILE A 673 25.35 -5.47 19.08
CA ILE A 673 24.04 -5.00 18.58
C ILE A 673 23.85 -5.39 17.11
N LEU A 674 24.90 -5.30 16.31
CA LEU A 674 24.85 -5.58 14.87
C LEU A 674 25.03 -7.06 14.51
N SER A 675 25.50 -7.91 15.44
CA SER A 675 25.72 -9.34 15.20
C SER A 675 24.50 -10.20 15.54
N HIS A 676 23.69 -9.78 16.52
CA HIS A 676 22.42 -10.42 16.88
C HIS A 676 21.28 -9.86 16.03
#